data_AF-A0A923PM37-F1
#
_entry.id   AF-A0A923PM37-F1
#
_cell.length_a   1.000
_cell.length_b   1.000
_cell.length_c   1.000
_cell.angle_alpha   90.00
_cell.angle_beta   90.00
_cell.angle_gamma   90.00
#
_symmetry.space_group_name_H-M   'P 1'
#
loop_
_entity.id
_entity.type
_entity.pdbx_description
1 polymer ?
#
loop_
_entity_poly.entity_id
_entity_poly.type
_entity_poly.pdbx_seq_one_letter_code
_entity_poly.pdbx_strand_id
1 'polypeptide(L)'
;MMMQRFLLLALLAYSSLLTAQLNTTLRANLPYNDGVNDVWGYAAPDGTEYAIVGLVNGVSFVSLADPDNPVEVARIAGARSQWRDMKTFGEYAYSVADQGAEGITAFDLRFLPDSVPFRRTQYDIPGFPRTFVRAHNLYIDTEIGRIYTAGGDRNINDGGIFMFDLVANPMIPTLVGMGPQIYSHDVYVKNDTMYCSEIYLGRLAIYDVADLADVELLGSTLTPFTFTHNAWTTDDAQLVFTTDEEPNAPVAAYDISNKDDIELLDEYRPAGTLNRGTIPHNVHVIDEYLSISYYTDGLRVVDASVPDNLVEVANYDTWLGADGDFNGAWGAYPFLPSGLTLVSDRQTGLYVVDVNYLRAARLKGTIVDRDLRTPINNVNVSIASTQPNVEATDALGRYKTGLGTAGTYQVTFSVENYLPLTVTVNLENGVETILDTALQTTVPRFDIDVTVIDDATEAVIPNATFRFFNEELNVERLADANGKVEVPAIFDGEYTLYVAEWGYQTEARTAISSQDLQGVTIRLKRGYMDDFVTDEGWSATGDATSGQWVRDIPIATVNENLIFAPGTDAPGDLGEEAYITGNGGGSAGTDDVDNGTVILTSPTFRPLAGQDTLVVHYQYYFANGGGTGTPLDDTLVIRITNGRDTVVARRHAEDGRVWTQDSFRINDFMDLSDELRVIVSTSDFNTSGHLVEAGFDNFLVTGNNLPTSTEYFGREDLDLTLFPNPSAAAFALRYDLGSARATQLRVRDALGRQVLARNIEGSQGTVRFGAELPAGLYFVEVMTNNARLWVGKAIKSAE
;
A
#
# COMPACT_ATOMS: atom_id res chain seq x y z
N MET A 1 -53.00 2.44 -35.28
CA MET A 1 -53.38 3.18 -34.06
C MET A 1 -53.03 2.32 -32.84
N MET A 2 -51.74 2.11 -32.61
CA MET A 2 -51.19 1.25 -31.54
C MET A 2 -49.76 1.76 -31.26
N MET A 3 -49.65 2.95 -30.67
CA MET A 3 -48.37 3.49 -30.18
C MET A 3 -48.65 4.68 -29.27
N GLN A 4 -49.35 4.47 -28.15
CA GLN A 4 -49.62 5.56 -27.19
C GLN A 4 -49.90 5.09 -25.75
N ARG A 5 -49.47 3.89 -25.37
CA ARG A 5 -49.66 3.36 -24.00
C ARG A 5 -48.40 2.78 -23.35
N PHE A 6 -47.21 3.19 -23.81
CA PHE A 6 -45.93 2.82 -23.20
C PHE A 6 -45.19 3.99 -22.54
N LEU A 7 -45.80 5.18 -22.43
CA LEU A 7 -45.15 6.37 -21.87
C LEU A 7 -45.58 6.76 -20.46
N LEU A 8 -46.50 6.03 -19.81
CA LEU A 8 -46.99 6.37 -18.46
C LEU A 8 -46.46 5.47 -17.34
N LEU A 9 -45.65 4.45 -17.66
CA LEU A 9 -45.02 3.55 -16.68
C LEU A 9 -43.49 3.71 -16.59
N ALA A 10 -42.91 4.61 -17.37
CA ALA A 10 -41.48 4.94 -17.35
C ALA A 10 -41.16 6.26 -16.61
N LEU A 11 -42.16 6.91 -16.01
CA LEU A 11 -42.01 8.22 -15.33
C LEU A 11 -42.16 8.14 -13.79
N LEU A 12 -42.09 6.94 -13.21
CA LEU A 12 -42.23 6.69 -11.77
C LEU A 12 -41.06 5.89 -11.16
N ALA A 13 -39.93 5.83 -11.87
CA ALA A 13 -38.68 5.23 -11.39
C ALA A 13 -37.52 6.22 -11.53
N TYR A 14 -37.69 7.40 -10.93
CA TYR A 14 -36.61 8.26 -10.47
C TYR A 14 -37.02 8.76 -9.09
N SER A 15 -37.22 7.83 -8.16
CA SER A 15 -37.03 8.15 -6.76
C SER A 15 -35.52 8.21 -6.58
N SER A 16 -34.93 9.40 -6.62
CA SER A 16 -33.68 9.60 -5.88
C SER A 16 -33.94 9.08 -4.47
N LEU A 17 -33.17 8.09 -4.04
CA LEU A 17 -33.13 7.68 -2.64
C LEU A 17 -32.59 8.89 -1.89
N LEU A 18 -33.49 9.75 -1.40
CA LEU A 18 -33.14 10.74 -0.40
C LEU A 18 -32.82 9.92 0.86
N THR A 19 -31.55 9.71 1.14
CA THR A 19 -31.10 9.24 2.44
C THR A 19 -31.52 10.29 3.45
N ALA A 20 -32.31 9.89 4.44
CA ALA A 20 -32.64 10.77 5.55
C ALA A 20 -31.34 11.14 6.27
N GLN A 21 -31.19 12.42 6.61
CA GLN A 21 -30.06 12.91 7.40
C GLN A 21 -30.12 12.27 8.80
N LEU A 22 -28.98 11.83 9.33
CA LEU A 22 -28.88 11.13 10.60
C LEU A 22 -28.91 12.16 11.74
N ASN A 23 -29.92 12.08 12.61
CA ASN A 23 -30.01 12.86 13.87
C ASN A 23 -29.78 14.38 13.75
N THR A 24 -30.10 14.98 12.60
CA THR A 24 -30.04 16.43 12.39
C THR A 24 -31.35 16.97 11.84
N THR A 25 -31.56 18.27 12.00
CA THR A 25 -32.66 19.01 11.38
C THR A 25 -32.14 20.35 10.85
N LEU A 26 -32.41 20.63 9.57
CA LEU A 26 -32.13 21.96 9.01
C LEU A 26 -33.10 22.99 9.59
N ARG A 27 -32.56 24.08 10.12
CA ARG A 27 -33.34 25.26 10.55
C ARG A 27 -33.44 26.27 9.42
N ALA A 28 -32.31 26.61 8.81
CA ALA A 28 -32.26 27.54 7.68
C ALA A 28 -31.06 27.32 6.77
N ASN A 29 -31.22 27.73 5.51
CA ASN A 29 -30.13 27.95 4.56
C ASN A 29 -30.22 29.41 4.08
N LEU A 30 -29.13 30.16 4.25
CA LEU A 30 -28.95 31.51 3.72
C LEU A 30 -27.91 31.48 2.58
N PRO A 31 -28.34 31.59 1.32
CA PRO A 31 -27.45 31.48 0.17
C PRO A 31 -26.62 32.76 -0.03
N TYR A 32 -25.40 32.59 -0.56
CA TYR A 32 -24.52 33.69 -0.98
C TYR A 32 -24.26 33.64 -2.49
N ASN A 33 -24.13 34.82 -3.11
CA ASN A 33 -23.72 34.93 -4.52
C ASN A 33 -22.19 34.98 -4.69
N ASP A 34 -21.48 35.23 -3.59
CA ASP A 34 -20.03 35.20 -3.51
C ASP A 34 -19.62 33.84 -2.93
N GLY A 35 -18.45 33.32 -3.29
CA GLY A 35 -17.91 32.11 -2.65
C GLY A 35 -17.75 32.31 -1.14
N VAL A 36 -18.06 31.26 -0.39
CA VAL A 36 -17.99 31.24 1.08
C VAL A 36 -16.75 30.45 1.52
N ASN A 37 -16.17 30.82 2.66
CA ASN A 37 -15.11 30.07 3.33
C ASN A 37 -15.49 29.78 4.80
N ASP A 38 -14.69 30.13 5.80
CA ASP A 38 -14.94 29.68 7.16
C ASP A 38 -16.17 30.35 7.81
N VAL A 39 -16.65 29.75 8.92
CA VAL A 39 -17.74 30.26 9.74
C VAL A 39 -17.38 30.21 11.22
N TRP A 40 -17.74 31.26 11.94
CA TRP A 40 -17.60 31.33 13.39
C TRP A 40 -18.86 31.87 14.05
N GLY A 41 -19.00 31.68 15.35
CA GLY A 41 -20.14 32.17 16.14
C GLY A 41 -19.79 33.30 17.11
N TYR A 42 -20.79 34.12 17.41
CA TYR A 42 -20.76 35.10 18.49
C TYR A 42 -22.09 35.12 19.23
N ALA A 43 -22.05 35.06 20.57
CA ALA A 43 -23.22 35.29 21.41
C ALA A 43 -23.08 36.66 22.09
N ALA A 44 -23.97 37.58 21.76
CA ALA A 44 -24.00 38.90 22.37
C ALA A 44 -24.47 38.83 23.83
N PRO A 45 -24.11 39.81 24.69
CA PRO A 45 -24.54 39.83 26.09
C PRO A 45 -26.06 39.87 26.31
N ASP A 46 -26.83 40.26 25.29
CA ASP A 46 -28.29 40.26 25.32
C ASP A 46 -28.92 38.89 24.98
N GLY A 47 -28.10 37.89 24.67
CA GLY A 47 -28.50 36.54 24.31
C GLY A 47 -28.72 36.33 22.80
N THR A 48 -28.58 37.36 21.97
CA THR A 48 -28.67 37.21 20.51
C THR A 48 -27.42 36.54 19.98
N GLU A 49 -27.60 35.48 19.19
CA GLU A 49 -26.51 34.79 18.51
C GLU A 49 -26.33 35.32 17.08
N TYR A 50 -25.08 35.29 16.62
CA TYR A 50 -24.70 35.72 15.29
C TYR A 50 -23.76 34.70 14.66
N ALA A 51 -23.98 34.43 13.38
CA ALA A 51 -22.99 33.78 12.51
C ALA A 51 -22.09 34.86 11.89
N ILE A 52 -20.79 34.64 11.97
CA ILE A 52 -19.76 35.42 11.28
C ILE A 52 -19.30 34.55 10.13
N VAL A 53 -19.63 34.94 8.90
CA VAL A 53 -19.41 34.14 7.69
C VAL A 53 -18.34 34.79 6.83
N GLY A 54 -17.31 34.03 6.52
CA GLY A 54 -16.23 34.48 5.68
C GLY A 54 -16.63 34.36 4.21
N LEU A 55 -16.36 35.42 3.44
CA LEU A 55 -16.64 35.50 2.02
C LEU A 55 -15.35 35.72 1.24
N VAL A 56 -15.37 35.32 -0.03
CA VAL A 56 -14.25 35.59 -0.95
C VAL A 56 -13.91 37.08 -1.00
N ASN A 57 -14.87 37.98 -0.77
CA ASN A 57 -14.70 39.43 -0.85
C ASN A 57 -14.85 40.17 0.49
N GLY A 58 -14.89 39.49 1.63
CA GLY A 58 -15.11 40.15 2.93
C GLY A 58 -15.63 39.23 4.02
N VAL A 59 -16.35 39.82 4.99
CA VAL A 59 -16.98 39.12 6.11
C VAL A 59 -18.45 39.57 6.22
N SER A 60 -19.33 38.62 6.44
CA SER A 60 -20.78 38.80 6.66
C SER A 60 -21.13 38.52 8.11
N PHE A 61 -22.01 39.32 8.70
CA PHE A 61 -22.54 39.14 10.05
C PHE A 61 -24.04 38.90 9.94
N VAL A 62 -24.49 37.74 10.43
CA VAL A 62 -25.86 37.26 10.27
C VAL A 62 -26.47 37.07 11.66
N SER A 63 -27.57 37.75 11.93
CA SER A 63 -28.33 37.59 13.17
C SER A 63 -29.14 36.29 13.14
N LEU A 64 -29.07 35.56 14.25
CA LEU A 64 -29.83 34.33 14.52
C LEU A 64 -30.91 34.57 15.60
N ALA A 65 -31.35 35.83 15.78
CA ALA A 65 -32.46 36.15 16.69
C ALA A 65 -33.73 35.34 16.34
N ASP A 66 -33.91 35.01 15.06
CA ASP A 66 -34.81 33.96 14.58
C ASP A 66 -33.97 32.97 13.73
N PRO A 67 -33.56 31.81 14.27
CA PRO A 67 -32.68 30.87 13.57
C PRO A 67 -33.35 30.17 12.37
N ASP A 68 -34.68 30.21 12.27
CA ASP A 68 -35.43 29.71 11.12
C ASP A 68 -35.49 30.76 9.99
N ASN A 69 -35.18 32.02 10.29
CA ASN A 69 -35.14 33.13 9.34
C ASN A 69 -33.90 34.03 9.58
N PRO A 70 -32.67 33.51 9.40
CA PRO A 70 -31.45 34.27 9.64
C PRO A 70 -31.34 35.49 8.73
N VAL A 71 -30.85 36.62 9.26
CA VAL A 71 -30.78 37.89 8.55
C VAL A 71 -29.36 38.44 8.55
N GLU A 72 -28.79 38.68 7.36
CA GLU A 72 -27.53 39.43 7.24
C GLU A 72 -27.73 40.89 7.69
N VAL A 73 -27.08 41.27 8.79
CA VAL A 73 -27.20 42.61 9.39
C VAL A 73 -26.04 43.52 9.02
N ALA A 74 -24.87 42.96 8.69
CA ALA A 74 -23.73 43.73 8.20
C ALA A 74 -22.87 42.92 7.23
N ARG A 75 -22.23 43.60 6.28
CA ARG A 75 -21.22 43.03 5.39
C ARG A 75 -20.05 43.99 5.26
N ILE A 76 -18.86 43.53 5.60
CA ILE A 76 -17.63 44.32 5.56
C ILE A 76 -16.75 43.83 4.41
N ALA A 77 -16.50 44.70 3.43
CA ALA A 77 -15.66 44.37 2.28
C ALA A 77 -14.19 44.20 2.69
N GLY A 78 -13.52 43.20 2.13
CA GLY A 78 -12.10 42.90 2.29
C GLY A 78 -11.39 42.67 0.95
N ALA A 79 -10.11 42.32 1.02
CA ALA A 79 -9.36 41.82 -0.13
C ALA A 79 -9.97 40.50 -0.62
N ARG A 80 -9.79 40.21 -1.90
CA ARG A 80 -10.27 38.95 -2.45
C ARG A 80 -9.37 37.81 -2.01
N SER A 81 -9.90 36.85 -1.26
CA SER A 81 -9.19 35.65 -0.80
C SER A 81 -10.13 34.46 -0.75
N GLN A 82 -9.70 33.31 -1.29
CA GLN A 82 -10.47 32.08 -1.14
C GLN A 82 -10.41 31.53 0.29
N TRP A 83 -9.35 31.86 1.03
CA TRP A 83 -9.12 31.46 2.42
C TRP A 83 -9.19 32.68 3.33
N ARG A 84 -10.15 32.64 4.25
CA ARG A 84 -10.35 33.65 5.29
C ARG A 84 -10.87 32.92 6.51
N ASP A 85 -10.31 33.30 7.64
CA ASP A 85 -10.62 32.69 8.92
C ASP A 85 -10.99 33.77 9.93
N MET A 86 -11.91 33.46 10.84
CA MET A 86 -12.35 34.38 11.89
C MET A 86 -12.52 33.70 13.23
N LYS A 87 -12.19 34.40 14.32
CA LYS A 87 -12.46 33.97 15.70
C LYS A 87 -12.90 35.15 16.57
N THR A 88 -13.50 34.87 17.72
CA THR A 88 -14.06 35.87 18.65
C THR A 88 -13.30 35.93 19.98
N PHE A 89 -13.24 37.12 20.59
CA PHE A 89 -12.73 37.35 21.95
C PHE A 89 -13.57 38.43 22.64
N GLY A 90 -14.32 38.05 23.67
CA GLY A 90 -15.28 38.96 24.31
C GLY A 90 -16.27 39.51 23.29
N GLU A 91 -16.44 40.83 23.25
CA GLU A 91 -17.34 41.53 22.31
C GLU A 91 -16.63 41.96 21.00
N TYR A 92 -15.57 41.24 20.60
CA TYR A 92 -14.77 41.52 19.39
C TYR A 92 -14.62 40.26 18.52
N ALA A 93 -14.47 40.45 17.21
CA ALA A 93 -14.03 39.42 16.27
C ALA A 93 -12.76 39.83 15.56
N TYR A 94 -12.01 38.84 15.07
CA TYR A 94 -10.77 39.03 14.33
C TYR A 94 -10.79 38.17 13.09
N SER A 95 -10.24 38.67 11.99
CA SER A 95 -10.05 37.89 10.77
C SER A 95 -8.68 38.07 10.16
N VAL A 96 -8.16 36.99 9.57
CA VAL A 96 -7.01 36.99 8.66
C VAL A 96 -7.43 36.49 7.28
N ALA A 97 -6.62 36.77 6.27
CA ALA A 97 -6.82 36.24 4.93
C ALA A 97 -5.47 35.92 4.29
N ASP A 98 -5.43 34.81 3.58
CA ASP A 98 -4.20 34.28 2.97
C ASP A 98 -3.77 35.11 1.73
N GLN A 99 -4.73 35.82 1.15
CA GLN A 99 -4.51 36.70 0.01
C GLN A 99 -4.86 38.16 0.33
N GLY A 100 -4.16 39.07 -0.34
CA GLY A 100 -4.27 40.50 -0.11
C GLY A 100 -3.30 41.00 0.96
N ALA A 101 -3.62 42.15 1.54
CA ALA A 101 -2.78 42.83 2.51
C ALA A 101 -3.64 43.42 3.63
N GLU A 102 -4.41 42.58 4.31
CA GLU A 102 -5.30 43.01 5.40
C GLU A 102 -4.63 42.99 6.77
N GLY A 103 -3.59 42.17 6.95
CA GLY A 103 -3.02 41.86 8.25
C GLY A 103 -4.07 41.20 9.14
N ILE A 104 -4.22 41.70 10.36
CA ILE A 104 -5.32 41.32 11.26
C ILE A 104 -6.41 42.41 11.16
N THR A 105 -7.64 41.99 10.83
CA THR A 105 -8.80 42.87 10.91
C THR A 105 -9.55 42.62 12.21
N ALA A 106 -9.64 43.62 13.09
CA ALA A 106 -10.44 43.57 14.31
C ALA A 106 -11.80 44.25 14.08
N PHE A 107 -12.87 43.64 14.59
CA PHE A 107 -14.26 44.07 14.48
C PHE A 107 -14.86 44.28 15.87
N ASP A 108 -15.58 45.38 16.05
CA ASP A 108 -16.26 45.74 17.30
C ASP A 108 -17.73 45.29 17.22
N LEU A 109 -18.08 44.23 17.94
CA LEU A 109 -19.38 43.56 17.84
C LEU A 109 -20.44 44.21 18.74
N ARG A 110 -20.07 45.13 19.62
CA ARG A 110 -20.97 45.82 20.58
C ARG A 110 -22.06 46.66 19.92
N PHE A 111 -21.87 46.99 18.64
CA PHE A 111 -22.78 47.81 17.86
C PHE A 111 -23.71 46.97 16.96
N LEU A 112 -23.61 45.64 17.00
CA LEU A 112 -24.58 44.77 16.34
C LEU A 112 -25.96 44.93 16.99
N PRO A 113 -27.05 44.84 16.19
CA PRO A 113 -27.08 44.59 14.74
C PRO A 113 -26.87 45.85 13.87
N ASP A 114 -26.77 47.04 14.46
CA ASP A 114 -26.83 48.32 13.73
C ASP A 114 -25.58 48.62 12.89
N SER A 115 -24.39 48.26 13.38
CA SER A 115 -23.12 48.44 12.66
C SER A 115 -21.99 47.57 13.21
N VAL A 116 -20.91 47.43 12.45
CA VAL A 116 -19.68 46.75 12.88
C VAL A 116 -18.46 47.62 12.57
N PRO A 117 -18.07 48.54 13.48
CA PRO A 117 -16.82 49.27 13.35
C PRO A 117 -15.63 48.30 13.26
N PHE A 118 -14.65 48.58 12.42
CA PHE A 118 -13.52 47.68 12.21
C PHE A 118 -12.20 48.43 11.98
N ARG A 119 -11.09 47.73 12.18
CA ARG A 119 -9.73 48.23 11.93
C ARG A 119 -8.85 47.13 11.35
N ARG A 120 -8.14 47.46 10.28
CA ARG A 120 -7.09 46.62 9.69
C ARG A 120 -5.72 47.06 10.17
N THR A 121 -4.91 46.11 10.63
CA THR A 121 -3.56 46.39 11.14
C THR A 121 -2.57 45.42 10.51
N GLN A 122 -1.55 45.99 9.86
CA GLN A 122 -0.36 45.29 9.38
C GLN A 122 0.78 45.52 10.39
N TYR A 123 1.69 44.56 10.52
CA TYR A 123 2.71 44.58 11.57
C TYR A 123 4.12 44.50 11.00
N ASP A 124 4.99 45.42 11.40
CA ASP A 124 6.42 45.28 11.16
C ASP A 124 6.99 44.29 12.19
N ILE A 125 7.52 43.17 11.69
CA ILE A 125 8.00 42.09 12.56
C ILE A 125 9.49 42.30 12.85
N PRO A 126 9.91 42.41 14.12
CA PRO A 126 11.31 42.51 14.50
C PRO A 126 12.13 41.34 13.93
N GLY A 127 13.29 41.64 13.35
CA GLY A 127 14.18 40.63 12.77
C GLY A 127 13.87 40.23 11.32
N PHE A 128 12.74 40.69 10.75
CA PHE A 128 12.37 40.38 9.37
C PHE A 128 12.25 41.65 8.51
N PRO A 129 12.64 41.59 7.23
CA PRO A 129 12.68 42.76 6.35
C PRO A 129 11.31 43.11 5.73
N ARG A 130 10.26 42.32 6.02
CA ARG A 130 8.91 42.46 5.45
C ARG A 130 7.87 42.62 6.56
N THR A 131 6.81 43.36 6.23
CA THR A 131 5.63 43.53 7.07
C THR A 131 4.73 42.29 6.99
N PHE A 132 4.19 41.86 8.13
CA PHE A 132 3.13 40.86 8.20
C PHE A 132 1.82 41.47 7.70
N VAL A 133 1.27 40.88 6.63
CA VAL A 133 0.07 41.40 5.94
C VAL A 133 -0.98 40.33 5.66
N ARG A 134 -0.70 39.07 5.98
CA ARG A 134 -1.57 37.92 5.70
C ARG A 134 -1.21 36.73 6.59
N ALA A 135 -2.19 35.87 6.81
CA ALA A 135 -2.07 34.55 7.41
C ALA A 135 -3.22 33.68 6.89
N HIS A 136 -3.01 32.37 6.89
CA HIS A 136 -3.98 31.38 6.44
C HIS A 136 -5.11 31.21 7.46
N ASN A 137 -4.76 31.07 8.75
CA ASN A 137 -5.69 30.77 9.85
C ASN A 137 -5.32 31.57 11.12
N LEU A 138 -6.22 31.65 12.10
CA LEU A 138 -5.94 32.17 13.43
C LEU A 138 -6.70 31.39 14.52
N TYR A 139 -6.07 31.26 15.69
CA TYR A 139 -6.71 30.77 16.90
C TYR A 139 -6.67 31.83 17.99
N ILE A 140 -7.65 31.81 18.89
CA ILE A 140 -7.71 32.70 20.04
C ILE A 140 -7.80 31.87 21.31
N ASP A 141 -6.80 32.00 22.17
CA ASP A 141 -6.94 31.62 23.56
C ASP A 141 -7.76 32.69 24.27
N THR A 142 -9.01 32.36 24.57
CA THR A 142 -9.98 33.28 25.16
C THR A 142 -9.81 33.46 26.66
N GLU A 143 -9.02 32.61 27.34
CA GLU A 143 -8.80 32.73 28.79
C GLU A 143 -7.81 33.86 29.09
N ILE A 144 -6.76 33.97 28.27
CA ILE A 144 -5.70 34.98 28.42
C ILE A 144 -5.80 36.13 27.40
N GLY A 145 -6.64 35.99 26.37
CA GLY A 145 -6.82 37.00 25.34
C GLY A 145 -5.61 37.12 24.41
N ARG A 146 -5.26 36.03 23.73
CA ARG A 146 -4.12 36.00 22.79
C ARG A 146 -4.50 35.39 21.45
N ILE A 147 -4.11 36.05 20.37
CA ILE A 147 -4.20 35.51 19.00
C ILE A 147 -2.92 34.73 18.68
N TYR A 148 -3.08 33.59 18.02
CA TYR A 148 -2.03 32.83 17.36
C TYR A 148 -2.37 32.76 15.87
N THR A 149 -1.53 33.31 14.99
CA THR A 149 -1.76 33.24 13.54
C THR A 149 -0.98 32.10 12.91
N ALA A 150 -1.58 31.36 11.99
CA ALA A 150 -0.96 30.24 11.27
C ALA A 150 -0.94 30.48 9.75
N GLY A 151 0.03 29.88 9.07
CA GLY A 151 0.20 29.92 7.61
C GLY A 151 0.53 31.33 7.07
N GLY A 152 1.61 31.92 7.57
CA GLY A 152 2.08 33.25 7.12
C GLY A 152 2.88 33.23 5.81
N ASP A 153 3.41 34.38 5.40
CA ASP A 153 4.39 34.45 4.29
C ASP A 153 5.67 33.70 4.67
N ARG A 154 6.09 32.69 3.90
CA ARG A 154 7.34 31.94 4.13
C ARG A 154 8.62 32.79 4.14
N ASN A 155 8.56 34.03 3.67
CA ASN A 155 9.67 34.98 3.81
C ASN A 155 9.74 35.65 5.20
N ILE A 156 8.78 35.37 6.09
CA ILE A 156 8.68 35.90 7.45
C ILE A 156 8.42 34.72 8.39
N ASN A 157 9.36 34.41 9.27
CA ASN A 157 9.31 33.25 10.17
C ASN A 157 9.06 31.89 9.50
N ASP A 158 9.44 31.72 8.21
CA ASP A 158 9.07 30.56 7.37
C ASP A 158 7.57 30.23 7.35
N GLY A 159 6.71 31.24 7.56
CA GLY A 159 5.26 31.06 7.66
C GLY A 159 4.80 30.48 9.00
N GLY A 160 5.70 30.37 9.98
CA GLY A 160 5.39 29.96 11.34
C GLY A 160 4.61 31.01 12.14
N ILE A 161 4.30 30.64 13.37
CA ILE A 161 3.26 31.30 14.17
C ILE A 161 3.70 32.68 14.69
N PHE A 162 2.77 33.63 14.69
CA PHE A 162 2.89 34.91 15.41
C PHE A 162 1.85 35.03 16.50
N MET A 163 2.24 35.61 17.64
CA MET A 163 1.40 35.68 18.83
C MET A 163 1.13 37.15 19.18
N PHE A 164 -0.14 37.51 19.36
CA PHE A 164 -0.57 38.89 19.64
C PHE A 164 -1.45 39.00 20.89
N ASP A 165 -1.16 39.96 21.75
CA ASP A 165 -2.01 40.31 22.91
C ASP A 165 -3.25 41.10 22.49
N LEU A 166 -4.40 40.73 23.06
CA LEU A 166 -5.68 41.41 22.88
C LEU A 166 -6.12 42.23 24.09
N VAL A 167 -5.53 42.00 25.27
CA VAL A 167 -6.02 42.57 26.53
C VAL A 167 -5.78 44.08 26.59
N ALA A 168 -4.60 44.54 26.16
CA ALA A 168 -4.26 45.97 26.23
C ALA A 168 -5.13 46.83 25.30
N ASN A 169 -5.41 46.35 24.09
CA ASN A 169 -6.25 47.04 23.11
C ASN A 169 -6.82 46.04 22.07
N PRO A 170 -8.07 45.57 22.26
CA PRO A 170 -8.70 44.60 21.35
C PRO A 170 -8.79 45.09 19.89
N MET A 171 -8.88 46.39 19.63
CA MET A 171 -8.97 46.91 18.27
C MET A 171 -7.60 47.03 17.57
N ILE A 172 -6.50 46.88 18.30
CA ILE A 172 -5.12 46.94 17.80
C ILE A 172 -4.28 45.90 18.55
N PRO A 173 -4.37 44.61 18.16
CA PRO A 173 -3.55 43.55 18.74
C PRO A 173 -2.06 43.92 18.72
N THR A 174 -1.29 43.49 19.72
CA THR A 174 0.14 43.83 19.81
C THR A 174 1.00 42.57 19.77
N LEU A 175 2.04 42.54 18.93
CA LEU A 175 2.93 41.39 18.82
C LEU A 175 3.66 41.15 20.15
N VAL A 176 3.57 39.93 20.69
CA VAL A 176 4.17 39.53 21.97
C VAL A 176 5.11 38.34 21.87
N GLY A 177 5.03 37.54 20.80
CA GLY A 177 5.84 36.34 20.65
C GLY A 177 5.79 35.77 19.24
N MET A 178 6.66 34.79 18.99
CA MET A 178 6.78 34.06 17.73
C MET A 178 7.00 32.58 18.04
N GLY A 179 6.35 31.70 17.27
CA GLY A 179 6.64 30.28 17.30
C GLY A 179 7.90 29.94 16.49
N PRO A 180 8.25 28.65 16.42
CA PRO A 180 9.34 28.14 15.59
C PRO A 180 9.21 28.58 14.13
N GLN A 181 10.35 28.64 13.43
CA GLN A 181 10.43 28.92 11.98
C GLN A 181 10.00 27.70 11.17
N ILE A 182 8.77 27.26 11.36
CA ILE A 182 8.16 26.10 10.70
C ILE A 182 6.76 26.48 10.28
N TYR A 183 6.41 26.20 9.03
CA TYR A 183 5.06 26.45 8.53
C TYR A 183 4.03 25.56 9.26
N SER A 184 3.13 26.20 10.00
CA SER A 184 1.92 25.55 10.54
C SER A 184 0.72 26.05 9.76
N HIS A 185 -0.09 25.14 9.23
CA HIS A 185 -1.30 25.45 8.46
C HIS A 185 -2.43 25.95 9.35
N ASP A 186 -2.56 25.29 10.50
CA ASP A 186 -3.53 25.59 11.55
C ASP A 186 -2.86 25.46 12.93
N VAL A 187 -3.49 26.03 13.94
CA VAL A 187 -3.04 26.00 15.32
C VAL A 187 -4.22 25.91 16.28
N TYR A 188 -4.10 25.08 17.31
CA TYR A 188 -4.97 25.08 18.48
C TYR A 188 -4.12 25.32 19.73
N VAL A 189 -4.61 26.09 20.69
CA VAL A 189 -3.87 26.37 21.94
C VAL A 189 -4.75 26.12 23.15
N LYS A 190 -4.20 25.43 24.15
CA LYS A 190 -4.87 25.19 25.43
C LYS A 190 -3.85 25.12 26.56
N ASN A 191 -4.08 25.85 27.65
CA ASN A 191 -3.24 25.83 28.85
C ASN A 191 -1.74 25.99 28.54
N ASP A 192 -1.38 27.06 27.83
CA ASP A 192 -0.01 27.33 27.38
C ASP A 192 0.64 26.21 26.54
N THR A 193 -0.15 25.28 25.99
CA THR A 193 0.30 24.25 25.05
C THR A 193 -0.27 24.52 23.66
N MET A 194 0.61 24.59 22.66
CA MET A 194 0.29 24.87 21.27
C MET A 194 0.38 23.60 20.42
N TYR A 195 -0.70 23.28 19.72
CA TYR A 195 -0.85 22.13 18.83
C TYR A 195 -0.84 22.63 17.39
N CYS A 196 0.26 22.37 16.69
CA CYS A 196 0.51 22.85 15.33
C CYS A 196 0.26 21.76 14.30
N SER A 197 -0.55 22.08 13.29
CA SER A 197 -0.73 21.26 12.10
C SER A 197 0.32 21.63 11.05
N GLU A 198 1.47 20.95 11.07
CA GLU A 198 2.60 21.26 10.18
C GLU A 198 2.43 20.54 8.83
N ILE A 199 1.44 20.97 8.04
CA ILE A 199 0.93 20.28 6.84
C ILE A 199 2.02 19.81 5.87
N TYR A 200 3.07 20.60 5.65
CA TYR A 200 4.15 20.27 4.71
C TYR A 200 5.21 19.33 5.29
N LEU A 201 5.23 19.15 6.61
CA LEU A 201 6.02 18.12 7.29
C LEU A 201 5.18 16.89 7.62
N GLY A 202 3.86 16.94 7.37
CA GLY A 202 2.94 15.83 7.57
C GLY A 202 2.79 15.37 9.02
N ARG A 203 2.97 16.29 9.97
CA ARG A 203 2.95 15.96 11.40
C ARG A 203 2.11 16.92 12.23
N LEU A 204 1.55 16.37 13.30
CA LEU A 204 1.15 17.12 14.48
C LEU A 204 2.41 17.41 15.31
N ALA A 205 2.62 18.67 15.69
CA ALA A 205 3.67 19.07 16.62
C ALA A 205 3.09 19.80 17.84
N ILE A 206 3.58 19.46 19.03
CA ILE A 206 3.09 19.98 20.31
C ILE A 206 4.20 20.78 20.96
N TYR A 207 3.94 22.06 21.27
CA TYR A 207 4.91 22.98 21.86
C TYR A 207 4.41 23.54 23.20
N ASP A 208 5.34 23.77 24.13
CA ASP A 208 5.11 24.61 25.32
C ASP A 208 5.33 26.07 24.92
N VAL A 209 4.34 26.92 25.24
CA VAL A 209 4.37 28.37 24.98
C VAL A 209 4.13 29.18 26.25
N ALA A 210 4.41 28.62 27.43
CA ALA A 210 4.32 29.34 28.70
C ALA A 210 5.34 30.49 28.79
N ASP A 211 6.56 30.28 28.27
CA ASP A 211 7.53 31.35 28.04
C ASP A 211 7.63 31.66 26.53
N LEU A 212 7.06 32.80 26.12
CA LEU A 212 7.07 33.21 24.71
C LEU A 212 8.46 33.54 24.16
N ALA A 213 9.48 33.66 25.03
CA ALA A 213 10.87 33.82 24.61
C ALA A 213 11.58 32.48 24.37
N ASP A 214 11.01 31.37 24.86
CA ASP A 214 11.60 30.03 24.81
C ASP A 214 10.51 28.98 24.54
N VAL A 215 10.11 28.87 23.28
CA VAL A 215 9.10 27.88 22.84
C VAL A 215 9.77 26.53 22.66
N GLU A 216 9.34 25.53 23.44
CA GLU A 216 9.94 24.20 23.47
C GLU A 216 9.06 23.16 22.77
N LEU A 217 9.65 22.27 21.97
CA LEU A 217 8.93 21.12 21.41
C LEU A 217 8.76 20.03 22.47
N LEU A 218 7.52 19.65 22.74
CA LEU A 218 7.16 18.59 23.69
C LEU A 218 7.01 17.21 23.02
N GLY A 219 6.64 17.18 21.74
CA GLY A 219 6.34 15.93 21.03
C GLY A 219 5.82 16.16 19.62
N SER A 220 5.93 15.15 18.77
CA SER A 220 5.35 15.18 17.43
C SER A 220 5.11 13.77 16.89
N THR A 221 4.09 13.61 16.04
CA THR A 221 3.82 12.37 15.30
C THR A 221 3.40 12.65 13.87
N LEU A 222 3.76 11.77 12.93
CA LEU A 222 3.22 11.79 11.58
C LEU A 222 1.72 11.41 11.62
N THR A 223 0.92 12.06 10.79
CA THR A 223 -0.49 11.70 10.58
C THR A 223 -0.63 10.67 9.45
N PRO A 224 -1.77 9.95 9.33
CA PRO A 224 -1.87 8.77 8.48
C PRO A 224 -1.56 9.02 7.00
N PHE A 225 -1.86 10.22 6.49
CA PHE A 225 -1.61 10.64 5.11
C PHE A 225 -0.51 11.71 5.04
N THR A 226 0.14 12.04 6.15
CA THR A 226 1.25 13.02 6.21
C THR A 226 0.88 14.37 5.60
N PHE A 227 -0.36 14.83 5.81
CA PHE A 227 -0.86 16.11 5.30
C PHE A 227 -1.72 16.83 6.35
N THR A 228 -1.18 16.93 7.58
CA THR A 228 -1.92 17.39 8.77
C THR A 228 -2.46 18.80 8.57
N HIS A 229 -3.78 18.90 8.47
CA HIS A 229 -4.48 20.14 8.17
C HIS A 229 -4.94 20.87 9.42
N ASN A 230 -5.53 20.14 10.37
CA ASN A 230 -6.11 20.68 11.60
C ASN A 230 -5.93 19.71 12.78
N ALA A 231 -5.89 20.25 14.00
CA ALA A 231 -5.80 19.50 15.24
C ALA A 231 -6.64 20.17 16.34
N TRP A 232 -7.32 19.37 17.17
CA TRP A 232 -8.10 19.87 18.29
C TRP A 232 -8.15 18.85 19.43
N THR A 233 -8.00 19.29 20.68
CA THR A 233 -7.91 18.38 21.84
C THR A 233 -9.22 18.25 22.62
N THR A 234 -9.32 17.21 23.44
CA THR A 234 -10.26 17.17 24.57
C THR A 234 -9.95 18.25 25.61
N ASP A 235 -10.88 18.48 26.54
CA ASP A 235 -10.72 19.48 27.59
C ASP A 235 -9.62 19.20 28.60
N ASP A 236 -9.31 17.94 28.84
CA ASP A 236 -8.20 17.51 29.68
C ASP A 236 -6.85 17.40 28.92
N ALA A 237 -6.85 17.71 27.62
CA ALA A 237 -5.68 17.62 26.74
C ALA A 237 -4.96 16.26 26.79
N GLN A 238 -5.72 15.18 27.02
CA GLN A 238 -5.20 13.81 26.96
C GLN A 238 -5.39 13.19 25.58
N LEU A 239 -6.35 13.66 24.80
CA LEU A 239 -6.60 13.21 23.44
C LEU A 239 -6.51 14.38 22.47
N VAL A 240 -6.09 14.09 21.24
CA VAL A 240 -6.12 15.03 20.11
C VAL A 240 -6.68 14.34 18.88
N PHE A 241 -7.48 15.09 18.13
CA PHE A 241 -8.05 14.64 16.86
C PHE A 241 -7.47 15.47 15.75
N THR A 242 -7.08 14.82 14.66
CA THR A 242 -6.48 15.48 13.50
C THR A 242 -7.20 15.12 12.22
N THR A 243 -7.09 15.99 11.23
CA THR A 243 -7.49 15.73 9.85
C THR A 243 -6.28 15.86 8.93
N ASP A 244 -6.24 15.04 7.88
CA ASP A 244 -5.38 15.25 6.72
C ASP A 244 -6.27 15.69 5.55
N GLU A 245 -5.98 16.84 4.94
CA GLU A 245 -6.84 17.41 3.88
C GLU A 245 -6.50 16.80 2.50
N GLU A 246 -6.60 15.47 2.40
CA GLU A 246 -6.32 14.69 1.19
C GLU A 246 -7.49 13.72 0.88
N PRO A 247 -7.67 13.29 -0.39
CA PRO A 247 -8.71 12.35 -0.77
C PRO A 247 -8.64 11.03 0.03
N ASN A 248 -9.78 10.65 0.61
CA ASN A 248 -9.97 9.46 1.45
C ASN A 248 -9.23 9.47 2.79
N ALA A 249 -8.64 10.60 3.20
CA ALA A 249 -7.98 10.70 4.48
C ALA A 249 -8.96 10.52 5.67
N PRO A 250 -8.48 9.96 6.79
CA PRO A 250 -9.28 9.80 8.00
C PRO A 250 -9.33 11.08 8.84
N VAL A 251 -10.30 11.13 9.75
CA VAL A 251 -10.14 11.83 11.02
C VAL A 251 -9.50 10.87 12.01
N ALA A 252 -8.31 11.18 12.52
CA ALA A 252 -7.53 10.31 13.38
C ALA A 252 -7.62 10.76 14.85
N ALA A 253 -7.67 9.80 15.78
CA ALA A 253 -7.63 10.03 17.22
C ALA A 253 -6.31 9.55 17.81
N TYR A 254 -5.69 10.38 18.64
CA TYR A 254 -4.42 10.06 19.31
C TYR A 254 -4.50 10.24 20.82
N ASP A 255 -3.85 9.35 21.57
CA ASP A 255 -3.48 9.56 22.97
C ASP A 255 -2.21 10.42 23.04
N ILE A 256 -2.30 11.55 23.74
CA ILE A 256 -1.20 12.50 23.98
C ILE A 256 -0.94 12.74 25.47
N SER A 257 -1.41 11.83 26.33
CA SER A 257 -1.12 11.83 27.77
C SER A 257 0.38 11.75 28.02
N ASN A 258 1.11 11.03 27.16
CA ASN A 258 2.56 11.06 27.06
C ASN A 258 2.99 11.71 25.73
N LYS A 259 3.56 12.92 25.79
CA LYS A 259 3.95 13.66 24.57
C LYS A 259 5.20 13.10 23.88
N ASP A 260 6.00 12.31 24.61
CA ASP A 260 7.13 11.57 24.03
C ASP A 260 6.70 10.29 23.30
N ASP A 261 5.47 9.83 23.51
CA ASP A 261 4.93 8.57 22.99
C ASP A 261 3.46 8.74 22.62
N ILE A 262 3.23 9.41 21.48
CA ILE A 262 1.90 9.69 20.97
C ILE A 262 1.37 8.46 20.25
N GLU A 263 0.25 7.90 20.71
CA GLU A 263 -0.31 6.65 20.19
C GLU A 263 -1.56 6.92 19.33
N LEU A 264 -1.63 6.35 18.13
CA LEU A 264 -2.84 6.34 17.30
C LEU A 264 -3.84 5.33 17.88
N LEU A 265 -5.07 5.77 18.16
CA LEU A 265 -6.13 4.95 18.76
C LEU A 265 -7.14 4.45 17.73
N ASP A 266 -7.58 5.34 16.83
CA ASP A 266 -8.61 5.03 15.84
C ASP A 266 -8.61 6.00 14.65
N GLU A 267 -9.25 5.57 13.57
CA GLU A 267 -9.50 6.36 12.37
C GLU A 267 -10.97 6.32 11.99
N TYR A 268 -11.58 7.48 11.78
CA TYR A 268 -12.93 7.60 11.27
C TYR A 268 -12.95 8.04 9.80
N ARG A 269 -13.73 7.33 8.99
CA ARG A 269 -14.14 7.74 7.63
C ARG A 269 -15.63 7.45 7.46
N PRO A 270 -16.40 8.30 6.75
CA PRO A 270 -17.81 8.03 6.53
C PRO A 270 -18.01 6.76 5.68
N ALA A 271 -18.60 5.71 6.27
CA ALA A 271 -18.72 4.40 5.62
C ALA A 271 -19.54 4.44 4.31
N GLY A 272 -20.47 5.39 4.17
CA GLY A 272 -21.28 5.57 2.95
C GLY A 272 -20.51 6.12 1.75
N THR A 273 -19.35 6.74 1.98
CA THR A 273 -18.52 7.37 0.95
C THR A 273 -17.07 6.89 0.96
N LEU A 274 -16.81 5.78 1.67
CA LEU A 274 -15.50 5.14 1.73
C LEU A 274 -14.95 4.89 0.32
N ASN A 275 -13.68 5.28 0.10
CA ASN A 275 -12.97 5.17 -1.17
C ASN A 275 -13.57 5.95 -2.36
N ARG A 276 -14.43 6.96 -2.10
CA ARG A 276 -15.00 7.85 -3.14
C ARG A 276 -14.27 9.19 -3.26
N GLY A 277 -13.16 9.38 -2.55
CA GLY A 277 -12.31 10.56 -2.62
C GLY A 277 -12.78 11.76 -1.80
N THR A 278 -13.69 11.57 -0.83
CA THR A 278 -14.12 12.65 0.08
C THR A 278 -12.99 13.05 1.03
N ILE A 279 -13.00 14.32 1.48
CA ILE A 279 -11.88 14.96 2.16
C ILE A 279 -12.38 15.58 3.48
N PRO A 280 -11.81 15.23 4.64
CA PRO A 280 -12.07 15.95 5.89
C PRO A 280 -11.34 17.30 5.87
N HIS A 281 -11.98 18.35 6.40
CA HIS A 281 -11.38 19.68 6.52
C HIS A 281 -11.00 20.00 7.97
N ASN A 282 -11.89 20.59 8.78
CA ASN A 282 -11.63 20.87 10.19
C ASN A 282 -12.42 19.94 11.10
N VAL A 283 -11.79 19.53 12.21
CA VAL A 283 -12.44 18.87 13.34
C VAL A 283 -12.46 19.81 14.54
N HIS A 284 -13.65 19.97 15.13
CA HIS A 284 -13.83 20.67 16.39
C HIS A 284 -14.32 19.68 17.45
N VAL A 285 -13.66 19.65 18.61
CA VAL A 285 -14.13 18.86 19.76
C VAL A 285 -15.13 19.68 20.55
N ILE A 286 -16.34 19.15 20.73
CA ILE A 286 -17.38 19.69 21.61
C ILE A 286 -17.78 18.58 22.60
N ASP A 287 -17.48 18.77 23.88
CA ASP A 287 -17.52 17.73 24.90
C ASP A 287 -16.70 16.48 24.49
N GLU A 288 -17.37 15.36 24.25
CA GLU A 288 -16.77 14.10 23.75
C GLU A 288 -17.29 13.77 22.34
N TYR A 289 -17.63 14.80 21.56
CA TYR A 289 -18.07 14.69 20.17
C TYR A 289 -17.14 15.45 19.24
N LEU A 290 -17.03 14.98 18.00
CA LEU A 290 -16.32 15.64 16.93
C LEU A 290 -17.33 16.25 15.97
N SER A 291 -17.30 17.57 15.79
CA SER A 291 -18.03 18.28 14.73
C SER A 291 -17.06 18.53 13.59
N ILE A 292 -17.29 17.89 12.45
CA ILE A 292 -16.34 17.84 11.33
C ILE A 292 -16.97 18.48 10.10
N SER A 293 -16.29 19.44 9.48
CA SER A 293 -16.58 19.86 8.11
C SER A 293 -15.87 18.92 7.14
N TYR A 294 -16.64 18.36 6.20
CA TYR A 294 -16.18 17.24 5.37
C TYR A 294 -16.42 17.49 3.88
N TYR A 295 -16.27 18.73 3.42
CA TYR A 295 -16.46 19.12 2.02
C TYR A 295 -17.75 18.50 1.43
N THR A 296 -17.61 17.57 0.49
CA THR A 296 -18.72 16.96 -0.24
C THR A 296 -19.56 16.01 0.61
N ASP A 297 -19.08 15.64 1.79
CA ASP A 297 -19.82 14.88 2.80
C ASP A 297 -20.56 15.77 3.82
N GLY A 298 -20.47 17.09 3.68
CA GLY A 298 -21.18 18.05 4.51
C GLY A 298 -20.69 18.08 5.97
N LEU A 299 -21.63 18.22 6.90
CA LEU A 299 -21.39 18.11 8.33
C LEU A 299 -21.40 16.64 8.76
N ARG A 300 -20.35 16.20 9.48
CA ARG A 300 -20.31 14.91 10.16
C ARG A 300 -20.13 15.12 11.66
N VAL A 301 -20.87 14.35 12.45
CA VAL A 301 -20.78 14.37 13.92
C VAL A 301 -20.49 12.97 14.43
N VAL A 302 -19.38 12.82 15.13
CA VAL A 302 -18.85 11.53 15.61
C VAL A 302 -18.80 11.54 17.13
N ASP A 303 -19.27 10.46 17.76
CA ASP A 303 -19.11 10.24 19.21
C ASP A 303 -17.72 9.67 19.49
N ALA A 304 -16.90 10.42 20.23
CA ALA A 304 -15.53 10.09 20.61
C ALA A 304 -15.38 9.76 22.10
N SER A 305 -16.47 9.52 22.83
CA SER A 305 -16.44 9.08 24.25
C SER A 305 -15.74 7.74 24.47
N VAL A 306 -15.56 6.95 23.41
CA VAL A 306 -14.68 5.78 23.38
C VAL A 306 -13.70 6.02 22.23
N PRO A 307 -12.49 6.55 22.51
CA PRO A 307 -11.61 7.12 21.49
C PRO A 307 -10.93 6.08 20.60
N ASP A 308 -10.93 4.81 21.03
CA ASP A 308 -10.55 3.67 20.20
C ASP A 308 -11.75 3.08 19.43
N ASN A 309 -12.94 3.70 19.42
CA ASN A 309 -14.10 3.26 18.62
C ASN A 309 -15.00 4.46 18.29
N LEU A 310 -14.58 5.22 17.28
CA LEU A 310 -15.25 6.39 16.74
C LEU A 310 -16.48 6.00 15.91
N VAL A 311 -17.64 6.54 16.25
CA VAL A 311 -18.90 6.20 15.57
C VAL A 311 -19.66 7.46 15.16
N GLU A 312 -20.06 7.54 13.89
CA GLU A 312 -20.91 8.62 13.39
C GLU A 312 -22.30 8.55 14.03
N VAL A 313 -22.69 9.66 14.67
CA VAL A 313 -23.97 9.79 15.38
C VAL A 313 -24.89 10.81 14.75
N ALA A 314 -24.39 11.75 13.94
CA ALA A 314 -25.22 12.67 13.17
C ALA A 314 -24.53 13.11 11.87
N ASN A 315 -25.32 13.51 10.87
CA ASN A 315 -24.79 14.11 9.65
C ASN A 315 -25.77 15.10 9.03
N TYR A 316 -25.26 16.03 8.23
CA TYR A 316 -26.07 16.87 7.36
C TYR A 316 -25.32 17.18 6.06
N ASP A 317 -25.79 16.61 4.96
CA ASP A 317 -25.26 16.84 3.62
C ASP A 317 -25.66 18.23 3.07
N THR A 318 -24.67 19.09 2.81
CA THR A 318 -24.85 20.41 2.20
C THR A 318 -24.61 20.41 0.68
N TRP A 319 -24.08 19.31 0.13
CA TRP A 319 -23.62 19.18 -1.25
C TRP A 319 -24.29 18.02 -2.00
N LEU A 320 -25.24 18.35 -2.87
CA LEU A 320 -25.97 17.36 -3.66
C LEU A 320 -25.27 16.94 -4.98
N GLY A 321 -23.98 17.27 -5.12
CA GLY A 321 -23.20 16.97 -6.32
C GLY A 321 -22.51 15.61 -6.27
N ALA A 322 -21.42 15.46 -7.02
CA ALA A 322 -20.58 14.26 -6.93
C ALA A 322 -19.63 14.37 -5.73
N ASP A 323 -19.36 13.23 -5.11
CA ASP A 323 -18.36 13.07 -4.05
C ASP A 323 -16.94 13.41 -4.53
N GLY A 324 -16.11 13.83 -3.57
CA GLY A 324 -14.71 14.21 -3.76
C GLY A 324 -14.51 15.67 -4.18
N ASP A 325 -13.24 16.07 -4.30
CA ASP A 325 -12.84 17.48 -4.51
C ASP A 325 -13.22 18.38 -3.30
N PHE A 326 -12.92 19.67 -3.40
CA PHE A 326 -13.07 20.66 -2.32
C PHE A 326 -14.42 21.40 -2.36
N ASN A 327 -15.48 20.81 -2.92
CA ASN A 327 -16.83 21.41 -2.92
C ASN A 327 -17.56 21.05 -1.63
N GLY A 328 -18.53 21.85 -1.21
CA GLY A 328 -19.35 21.56 -0.04
C GLY A 328 -18.92 22.30 1.22
N ALA A 329 -19.09 21.66 2.38
CA ALA A 329 -18.85 22.23 3.70
C ALA A 329 -17.36 22.52 3.98
N TRP A 330 -17.02 23.80 4.10
CA TRP A 330 -15.70 24.29 4.51
C TRP A 330 -15.57 24.35 6.03
N GLY A 331 -16.50 25.04 6.70
CA GLY A 331 -16.47 25.24 8.15
C GLY A 331 -17.69 24.64 8.83
N ALA A 332 -17.51 24.13 10.05
CA ALA A 332 -18.58 23.62 10.92
C ALA A 332 -18.35 24.08 12.35
N TYR A 333 -19.09 25.10 12.81
CA TYR A 333 -18.96 25.70 14.14
C TYR A 333 -20.07 25.21 15.08
N PRO A 334 -19.77 24.40 16.11
CA PRO A 334 -20.78 23.81 17.00
C PRO A 334 -21.01 24.57 18.32
N PHE A 335 -20.26 25.65 18.60
CA PHE A 335 -20.16 26.23 19.95
C PHE A 335 -21.15 27.37 20.25
N LEU A 336 -22.32 27.41 19.60
CA LEU A 336 -23.36 28.38 19.95
C LEU A 336 -24.07 27.96 21.25
N PRO A 337 -24.33 28.88 22.20
CA PRO A 337 -25.11 28.58 23.41
C PRO A 337 -26.47 27.91 23.18
N SER A 338 -27.11 28.13 22.02
CA SER A 338 -28.36 27.47 21.63
C SER A 338 -28.22 25.99 21.31
N GLY A 339 -26.99 25.49 21.13
CA GLY A 339 -26.69 24.14 20.63
C GLY A 339 -26.78 24.01 19.11
N LEU A 340 -27.03 25.10 18.38
CA LEU A 340 -27.05 25.10 16.93
C LEU A 340 -25.62 25.00 16.36
N THR A 341 -25.47 24.22 15.29
CA THR A 341 -24.24 24.14 14.50
C THR A 341 -24.38 25.00 13.25
N LEU A 342 -23.40 25.86 13.00
CA LEU A 342 -23.29 26.64 11.78
C LEU A 342 -22.40 25.90 10.79
N VAL A 343 -22.84 25.77 9.54
CA VAL A 343 -22.04 25.14 8.48
C VAL A 343 -21.92 26.11 7.31
N SER A 344 -20.70 26.38 6.87
CA SER A 344 -20.45 27.18 5.66
C SER A 344 -20.11 26.28 4.49
N ASP A 345 -20.98 26.28 3.50
CA ASP A 345 -20.76 25.61 2.22
C ASP A 345 -20.25 26.61 1.19
N ARG A 346 -19.14 26.27 0.51
CA ARG A 346 -18.46 27.20 -0.41
C ARG A 346 -19.33 27.62 -1.59
N GLN A 347 -20.31 26.79 -1.97
CA GLN A 347 -21.17 26.98 -3.13
C GLN A 347 -22.59 27.40 -2.73
N THR A 348 -23.12 26.88 -1.63
CA THR A 348 -24.55 26.98 -1.30
C THR A 348 -24.86 27.84 -0.07
N GLY A 349 -23.84 28.35 0.63
CA GLY A 349 -23.99 29.41 1.63
C GLY A 349 -23.94 28.95 3.09
N LEU A 350 -24.59 29.70 3.98
CA LEU A 350 -24.67 29.39 5.41
C LEU A 350 -25.84 28.45 5.69
N TYR A 351 -25.59 27.39 6.44
CA TYR A 351 -26.59 26.49 6.99
C TYR A 351 -26.62 26.63 8.51
N VAL A 352 -27.84 26.64 9.07
CA VAL A 352 -28.09 26.57 10.50
C VAL A 352 -28.72 25.21 10.78
N VAL A 353 -27.97 24.34 11.46
CA VAL A 353 -28.33 22.93 11.68
C VAL A 353 -28.53 22.69 13.17
N ASP A 354 -29.65 22.07 13.50
CA ASP A 354 -29.95 21.56 14.84
C ASP A 354 -29.46 20.11 14.91
N VAL A 355 -28.46 19.85 15.76
CA VAL A 355 -27.82 18.54 15.90
C VAL A 355 -28.32 17.89 17.18
N ASN A 356 -28.91 16.71 17.04
CA ASN A 356 -29.27 15.88 18.19
C ASN A 356 -28.07 15.01 18.59
N TYR A 357 -27.24 15.52 19.50
CA TYR A 357 -26.07 14.81 20.02
C TYR A 357 -26.50 13.58 20.84
N LEU A 358 -26.34 12.40 20.24
CA LEU A 358 -26.62 11.11 20.86
C LEU A 358 -25.31 10.36 21.08
N ARG A 359 -25.21 9.60 22.17
CA ARG A 359 -24.12 8.64 22.34
C ARG A 359 -24.30 7.46 21.39
N ALA A 360 -23.22 6.98 20.80
CA ALA A 360 -23.27 5.84 19.91
C ALA A 360 -23.70 4.57 20.65
N ALA A 361 -24.38 3.69 19.92
CA ALA A 361 -24.64 2.32 20.36
C ALA A 361 -23.54 1.42 19.79
N ARG A 362 -22.60 1.01 20.66
CA ARG A 362 -21.36 0.33 20.24
C ARG A 362 -21.49 -1.18 20.35
N LEU A 363 -20.77 -1.87 19.47
CA LEU A 363 -20.66 -3.32 19.43
C LEU A 363 -19.18 -3.69 19.30
N LYS A 364 -18.71 -4.59 20.16
CA LYS A 364 -17.37 -5.20 20.03
C LYS A 364 -17.39 -6.66 20.39
N GLY A 365 -16.36 -7.40 20.01
CA GLY A 365 -16.22 -8.79 20.43
C GLY A 365 -15.06 -9.48 19.75
N THR A 366 -14.94 -10.77 20.04
CA THR A 366 -13.96 -11.66 19.42
C THR A 366 -14.66 -12.80 18.67
N ILE A 367 -14.17 -13.12 17.48
CA ILE A 367 -14.66 -14.21 16.64
C ILE A 367 -13.59 -15.29 16.55
N VAL A 368 -13.97 -16.51 16.93
CA VAL A 368 -13.08 -17.67 16.92
C VAL A 368 -13.62 -18.80 16.06
N ASP A 369 -12.75 -19.71 15.65
CA ASP A 369 -13.14 -21.00 15.12
C ASP A 369 -13.86 -21.81 16.21
N ARG A 370 -15.01 -22.40 15.87
CA ARG A 370 -15.83 -23.15 16.81
C ARG A 370 -15.13 -24.38 17.39
N ASP A 371 -14.32 -25.06 16.59
CA ASP A 371 -13.72 -26.35 16.95
C ASP A 371 -12.31 -26.15 17.53
N LEU A 372 -11.49 -25.32 16.88
CA LEU A 372 -10.09 -25.04 17.26
C LEU A 372 -9.96 -23.95 18.34
N ARG A 373 -10.98 -23.12 18.53
CA ARG A 373 -10.97 -21.96 19.46
C ARG A 373 -9.87 -20.93 19.17
N THR A 374 -9.35 -20.93 17.94
CA THR A 374 -8.37 -19.95 17.46
C THR A 374 -9.09 -18.73 16.89
N PRO A 375 -8.53 -17.51 16.99
CA PRO A 375 -9.12 -16.34 16.36
C PRO A 375 -9.22 -16.47 14.84
N ILE A 376 -10.23 -15.81 14.25
CA ILE A 376 -10.41 -15.75 12.80
C ILE A 376 -10.18 -14.31 12.35
N ASN A 377 -9.19 -14.11 11.48
CA ASN A 377 -8.88 -12.83 10.86
C ASN A 377 -9.87 -12.51 9.72
N ASN A 378 -10.08 -11.23 9.42
CA ASN A 378 -10.85 -10.74 8.28
C ASN A 378 -12.31 -11.24 8.21
N VAL A 379 -12.94 -11.49 9.35
CA VAL A 379 -14.38 -11.79 9.39
C VAL A 379 -15.14 -10.50 9.17
N ASN A 380 -15.89 -10.40 8.08
CA ASN A 380 -16.77 -9.28 7.82
C ASN A 380 -17.90 -9.24 8.86
N VAL A 381 -18.04 -8.10 9.53
CA VAL A 381 -19.06 -7.84 10.55
C VAL A 381 -20.01 -6.77 10.03
N SER A 382 -21.28 -7.13 9.82
CA SER A 382 -22.28 -6.22 9.28
C SER A 382 -23.54 -6.17 10.14
N ILE A 383 -23.95 -4.96 10.51
CA ILE A 383 -25.19 -4.66 11.21
C ILE A 383 -26.27 -4.29 10.18
N ALA A 384 -27.38 -5.01 10.16
CA ALA A 384 -28.50 -4.74 9.28
C ALA A 384 -29.23 -3.44 9.69
N SER A 385 -28.76 -2.31 9.18
CA SER A 385 -29.23 -0.96 9.45
C SER A 385 -29.33 -0.14 8.15
N THR A 386 -30.06 0.97 8.18
CA THR A 386 -30.05 1.96 7.09
C THR A 386 -28.81 2.85 7.14
N GLN A 387 -28.17 2.99 8.30
CA GLN A 387 -26.89 3.66 8.44
C GLN A 387 -25.79 2.72 7.92
N PRO A 388 -24.96 3.15 6.95
CA PRO A 388 -23.83 2.38 6.46
C PRO A 388 -22.87 2.01 7.61
N ASN A 389 -22.41 0.77 7.60
CA ASN A 389 -21.44 0.24 8.55
C ASN A 389 -20.63 -0.86 7.85
N VAL A 390 -19.33 -0.85 8.06
CA VAL A 390 -18.37 -1.81 7.49
C VAL A 390 -17.32 -2.04 8.56
N GLU A 391 -17.05 -3.30 8.88
CA GLU A 391 -15.99 -3.67 9.82
C GLU A 391 -15.49 -5.09 9.52
N ALA A 392 -14.23 -5.36 9.84
CA ALA A 392 -13.64 -6.70 9.78
C ALA A 392 -12.85 -7.02 11.06
N THR A 393 -12.74 -8.30 11.41
CA THR A 393 -11.88 -8.69 12.54
C THR A 393 -10.40 -8.52 12.23
N ASP A 394 -9.63 -8.15 13.25
CA ASP A 394 -8.16 -8.14 13.19
C ASP A 394 -7.56 -9.57 13.28
N ALA A 395 -6.23 -9.67 13.24
CA ALA A 395 -5.51 -10.95 13.33
C ALA A 395 -5.74 -11.71 14.65
N LEU A 396 -6.24 -11.03 15.68
CA LEU A 396 -6.63 -11.62 16.97
C LEU A 396 -8.15 -11.88 17.05
N GLY A 397 -8.85 -11.77 15.92
CA GLY A 397 -10.28 -12.02 15.79
C GLY A 397 -11.16 -10.96 16.43
N ARG A 398 -10.59 -9.81 16.82
CA ARG A 398 -11.31 -8.74 17.52
C ARG A 398 -11.94 -7.79 16.52
N TYR A 399 -13.13 -7.30 16.82
CA TYR A 399 -13.80 -6.24 16.05
C TYR A 399 -14.42 -5.21 17.00
N LYS A 400 -14.56 -3.98 16.49
CA LYS A 400 -15.18 -2.84 17.17
C LYS A 400 -15.98 -2.06 16.13
N THR A 401 -17.24 -1.76 16.39
CA THR A 401 -18.10 -1.01 15.47
C THR A 401 -19.25 -0.37 16.25
N GLY A 402 -20.18 0.30 15.56
CA GLY A 402 -21.36 0.86 16.20
C GLY A 402 -22.29 1.58 15.24
N LEU A 403 -23.39 2.08 15.78
CA LEU A 403 -24.38 2.90 15.09
C LEU A 403 -24.72 4.15 15.90
N GLY A 404 -25.20 5.19 15.22
CA GLY A 404 -25.70 6.41 15.87
C GLY A 404 -27.07 6.24 16.53
N THR A 405 -27.72 5.08 16.38
CA THR A 405 -29.08 4.84 16.87
C THR A 405 -29.17 3.52 17.64
N ALA A 406 -29.92 3.56 18.75
CA ALA A 406 -30.24 2.38 19.54
C ALA A 406 -31.36 1.57 18.86
N GLY A 407 -31.37 0.26 19.10
CA GLY A 407 -32.39 -0.62 18.52
C GLY A 407 -32.01 -2.08 18.57
N THR A 408 -32.92 -2.91 18.08
CA THR A 408 -32.66 -4.35 17.89
C THR A 408 -32.29 -4.58 16.44
N TYR A 409 -31.08 -5.07 16.20
CA TYR A 409 -30.50 -5.28 14.88
C TYR A 409 -30.12 -6.75 14.68
N GLN A 410 -30.06 -7.16 13.42
CA GLN A 410 -29.40 -8.42 13.04
C GLN A 410 -27.95 -8.11 12.70
N VAL A 411 -27.02 -8.80 13.34
CA VAL A 411 -25.57 -8.72 13.06
C VAL A 411 -25.17 -9.99 12.33
N THR A 412 -24.54 -9.86 11.16
CA THR A 412 -24.07 -10.98 10.35
C THR A 412 -22.56 -11.00 10.33
N PHE A 413 -22.00 -12.17 10.63
CA PHE A 413 -20.59 -12.49 10.57
C PHE A 413 -20.35 -13.43 9.40
N SER A 414 -19.44 -13.08 8.49
CA SER A 414 -19.18 -13.88 7.29
C SER A 414 -17.72 -13.83 6.88
N VAL A 415 -17.16 -14.98 6.54
CA VAL A 415 -15.82 -15.14 5.97
C VAL A 415 -15.81 -16.45 5.16
N GLU A 416 -14.91 -16.55 4.19
CA GLU A 416 -14.71 -17.76 3.38
C GLU A 416 -14.40 -18.99 4.24
N ASN A 417 -14.81 -20.19 3.79
CA ASN A 417 -14.70 -21.46 4.52
C ASN A 417 -15.49 -21.60 5.82
N TYR A 418 -16.31 -20.61 6.18
CA TYR A 418 -17.21 -20.65 7.34
C TYR A 418 -18.67 -20.41 6.96
N LEU A 419 -19.59 -21.01 7.71
CA LEU A 419 -21.01 -20.75 7.60
C LEU A 419 -21.28 -19.34 8.16
N PRO A 420 -21.94 -18.44 7.41
CA PRO A 420 -22.34 -17.15 7.94
C PRO A 420 -23.24 -17.33 9.17
N LEU A 421 -22.99 -16.51 10.19
CA LEU A 421 -23.78 -16.50 11.42
C LEU A 421 -24.50 -15.16 11.54
N THR A 422 -25.83 -15.19 11.69
CA THR A 422 -26.63 -14.00 11.99
C THR A 422 -27.19 -14.08 13.40
N VAL A 423 -26.94 -13.05 14.21
CA VAL A 423 -27.38 -12.94 15.61
C VAL A 423 -28.21 -11.68 15.80
N THR A 424 -29.32 -11.78 16.52
CA THR A 424 -30.11 -10.61 16.92
C THR A 424 -29.52 -9.99 18.18
N VAL A 425 -29.22 -8.69 18.13
CA VAL A 425 -28.57 -7.94 19.21
C VAL A 425 -29.37 -6.69 19.52
N ASN A 426 -29.53 -6.39 20.81
CA ASN A 426 -30.06 -5.10 21.26
C ASN A 426 -28.89 -4.15 21.53
N LEU A 427 -28.83 -3.04 20.80
CA LEU A 427 -27.84 -1.98 20.97
C LEU A 427 -28.49 -0.79 21.67
N GLU A 428 -27.81 -0.24 22.67
CA GLU A 428 -28.27 0.90 23.47
C GLU A 428 -27.27 2.05 23.34
N ASN A 429 -27.76 3.28 23.20
CA ASN A 429 -26.92 4.48 23.14
C ASN A 429 -26.13 4.64 24.45
N GLY A 430 -24.82 4.91 24.34
CA GLY A 430 -23.92 5.06 25.49
C GLY A 430 -23.47 3.73 26.10
N VAL A 431 -23.73 2.60 25.44
CA VAL A 431 -23.34 1.27 25.91
C VAL A 431 -22.44 0.59 24.87
N GLU A 432 -21.36 -0.02 25.35
CA GLU A 432 -20.54 -0.96 24.57
C GLU A 432 -21.06 -2.39 24.76
N THR A 433 -21.81 -2.89 23.79
CA THR A 433 -22.31 -4.27 23.80
C THR A 433 -21.19 -5.22 23.38
N ILE A 434 -20.93 -6.25 24.17
CA ILE A 434 -19.97 -7.32 23.85
C ILE A 434 -20.71 -8.49 23.21
N LEU A 435 -20.26 -8.92 22.03
CA LEU A 435 -20.74 -10.11 21.34
C LEU A 435 -19.57 -10.95 20.83
N ASP A 436 -19.08 -11.81 21.71
CA ASP A 436 -18.16 -12.87 21.32
C ASP A 436 -18.92 -14.00 20.61
N THR A 437 -18.36 -14.52 19.53
CA THR A 437 -18.99 -15.61 18.78
C THR A 437 -17.98 -16.60 18.23
N ALA A 438 -18.49 -17.73 17.73
CA ALA A 438 -17.68 -18.72 17.07
C ALA A 438 -18.32 -19.17 15.76
N LEU A 439 -17.53 -19.25 14.70
CA LEU A 439 -17.99 -19.68 13.38
C LEU A 439 -17.70 -21.16 13.16
N GLN A 440 -18.64 -21.83 12.52
CA GLN A 440 -18.51 -23.23 12.11
C GLN A 440 -18.02 -23.29 10.67
N THR A 441 -17.09 -24.19 10.37
CA THR A 441 -16.57 -24.35 9.01
C THR A 441 -17.62 -24.92 8.05
N THR A 442 -17.57 -24.53 6.79
CA THR A 442 -18.29 -25.18 5.68
C THR A 442 -17.49 -26.30 5.04
N VAL A 443 -16.16 -26.17 5.09
CA VAL A 443 -15.21 -27.10 4.46
C VAL A 443 -14.57 -27.99 5.54
N PRO A 444 -14.43 -29.31 5.28
CA PRO A 444 -13.69 -30.20 6.17
C PRO A 444 -12.24 -29.78 6.34
N ARG A 445 -11.60 -30.31 7.38
CA ARG A 445 -10.17 -30.14 7.61
C ARG A 445 -9.43 -31.47 7.64
N PHE A 446 -8.19 -31.46 7.18
CA PHE A 446 -7.30 -32.61 7.17
C PHE A 446 -5.96 -32.24 7.80
N ASP A 447 -5.34 -33.22 8.45
CA ASP A 447 -3.94 -33.09 8.87
C ASP A 447 -3.06 -33.47 7.68
N ILE A 448 -2.01 -32.69 7.43
CA ILE A 448 -0.92 -33.06 6.52
C ILE A 448 0.13 -33.82 7.31
N ASP A 449 0.64 -34.90 6.72
CA ASP A 449 1.76 -35.69 7.23
C ASP A 449 2.66 -36.08 6.04
N VAL A 450 3.80 -35.42 5.89
CA VAL A 450 4.73 -35.68 4.79
C VAL A 450 6.13 -35.96 5.32
N THR A 451 6.79 -36.96 4.73
CA THR A 451 8.20 -37.30 5.00
C THR A 451 9.04 -37.03 3.76
N VAL A 452 10.24 -36.49 3.92
CA VAL A 452 11.22 -36.33 2.85
C VAL A 452 12.43 -37.24 3.05
N ILE A 453 12.86 -37.87 1.96
CA ILE A 453 14.03 -38.74 1.91
C ILE A 453 14.91 -38.43 0.70
N ASP A 454 16.17 -38.83 0.80
CA ASP A 454 17.15 -38.83 -0.28
C ASP A 454 16.82 -39.91 -1.31
N ASP A 455 16.67 -39.53 -2.59
CA ASP A 455 16.23 -40.42 -3.66
C ASP A 455 17.18 -41.62 -3.90
N ALA A 456 18.48 -41.44 -3.62
CA ALA A 456 19.48 -42.46 -3.88
C ALA A 456 19.73 -43.38 -2.68
N THR A 457 19.69 -42.83 -1.47
CA THR A 457 20.07 -43.55 -0.23
C THR A 457 18.89 -43.94 0.65
N GLU A 458 17.70 -43.41 0.37
CA GLU A 458 16.49 -43.52 1.19
C GLU A 458 16.65 -42.98 2.63
N ALA A 459 17.75 -42.26 2.91
CA ALA A 459 17.96 -41.61 4.20
C ALA A 459 17.01 -40.41 4.33
N VAL A 460 16.47 -40.20 5.54
CA VAL A 460 15.63 -39.03 5.84
C VAL A 460 16.44 -37.74 5.73
N ILE A 461 15.79 -36.66 5.28
CA ILE A 461 16.41 -35.33 5.13
C ILE A 461 15.84 -34.40 6.21
N PRO A 462 16.54 -34.20 7.34
CA PRO A 462 16.09 -33.26 8.35
C PRO A 462 16.30 -31.82 7.89
N ASN A 463 15.53 -30.89 8.48
CA ASN A 463 15.55 -29.45 8.21
C ASN A 463 15.16 -29.00 6.79
N ALA A 464 14.79 -29.91 5.89
CA ALA A 464 14.22 -29.53 4.60
C ALA A 464 13.00 -28.63 4.79
N THR A 465 12.92 -27.56 4.01
CA THR A 465 11.81 -26.62 4.02
C THR A 465 10.66 -27.17 3.17
N PHE A 466 9.48 -27.23 3.77
CA PHE A 466 8.21 -27.51 3.12
C PHE A 466 7.42 -26.22 3.05
N ARG A 467 7.00 -25.82 1.85
CA ARG A 467 6.05 -24.73 1.65
C ARG A 467 4.76 -25.26 1.06
N PHE A 468 3.68 -25.12 1.82
CA PHE A 468 2.31 -25.43 1.38
C PHE A 468 1.63 -24.13 1.04
N PHE A 469 1.20 -23.96 -0.21
CA PHE A 469 0.52 -22.73 -0.61
C PHE A 469 -0.68 -22.96 -1.52
N ASN A 470 -1.67 -22.07 -1.36
CA ASN A 470 -2.76 -21.80 -2.28
C ASN A 470 -3.19 -20.32 -2.10
N GLU A 471 -4.35 -19.92 -2.63
CA GLU A 471 -4.87 -18.56 -2.46
C GLU A 471 -5.20 -18.19 -1.00
N GLU A 472 -5.42 -19.16 -0.12
CA GLU A 472 -5.92 -18.96 1.25
C GLU A 472 -4.86 -19.19 2.34
N LEU A 473 -3.85 -20.00 2.06
CA LEU A 473 -2.85 -20.48 3.00
C LEU A 473 -1.47 -20.38 2.34
N ASN A 474 -0.50 -19.83 3.05
CA ASN A 474 0.92 -19.93 2.70
C ASN A 474 1.69 -20.26 3.97
N VAL A 475 2.11 -21.52 4.12
CA VAL A 475 2.76 -22.03 5.34
C VAL A 475 4.07 -22.71 5.00
N GLU A 476 5.14 -22.22 5.62
CA GLU A 476 6.46 -22.85 5.61
C GLU A 476 6.75 -23.60 6.92
N ARG A 477 7.35 -24.79 6.82
CA ARG A 477 7.77 -25.63 7.95
C ARG A 477 9.07 -26.35 7.63
N LEU A 478 9.95 -26.46 8.63
CA LEU A 478 11.14 -27.29 8.55
C LEU A 478 10.82 -28.72 8.96
N ALA A 479 11.39 -29.69 8.24
CA ALA A 479 11.32 -31.10 8.58
C ALA A 479 12.06 -31.40 9.89
N ASP A 480 11.47 -32.28 10.71
CA ASP A 480 12.07 -32.73 11.98
C ASP A 480 13.30 -33.64 11.77
N ALA A 481 13.86 -34.17 12.86
CA ALA A 481 15.01 -35.09 12.80
C ALA A 481 14.73 -36.41 12.03
N ASN A 482 13.47 -36.73 11.77
CA ASN A 482 13.03 -37.89 10.98
C ASN A 482 12.65 -37.49 9.54
N GLY A 483 12.91 -36.25 9.13
CA GLY A 483 12.53 -35.73 7.82
C GLY A 483 11.02 -35.53 7.68
N LYS A 484 10.28 -35.34 8.77
CA LYS A 484 8.81 -35.27 8.79
C LYS A 484 8.31 -33.84 9.02
N VAL A 485 7.24 -33.46 8.33
CA VAL A 485 6.43 -32.25 8.59
C VAL A 485 4.99 -32.63 8.84
N GLU A 486 4.40 -32.02 9.87
CA GLU A 486 2.98 -32.11 10.19
C GLU A 486 2.35 -30.71 10.14
N VAL A 487 1.26 -30.56 9.40
CA VAL A 487 0.45 -29.33 9.39
C VAL A 487 -0.99 -29.74 9.74
N PRO A 488 -1.43 -29.51 10.98
CA PRO A 488 -2.75 -29.96 11.40
C PRO A 488 -3.85 -29.07 10.83
N ALA A 489 -5.03 -29.65 10.66
CA ALA A 489 -6.29 -28.95 10.48
C ALA A 489 -6.33 -27.94 9.30
N ILE A 490 -5.70 -28.25 8.17
CA ILE A 490 -5.81 -27.44 6.95
C ILE A 490 -7.16 -27.66 6.28
N PHE A 491 -7.70 -26.63 5.62
CA PHE A 491 -8.96 -26.75 4.88
C PHE A 491 -8.80 -27.68 3.67
N ASP A 492 -9.87 -28.39 3.33
CA ASP A 492 -9.89 -29.17 2.09
C ASP A 492 -9.76 -28.27 0.86
N GLY A 493 -8.88 -28.64 -0.05
CA GLY A 493 -8.55 -27.84 -1.22
C GLY A 493 -7.37 -28.43 -1.99
N GLU A 494 -7.05 -27.77 -3.11
CA GLU A 494 -5.83 -28.03 -3.87
C GLU A 494 -4.73 -27.09 -3.40
N TYR A 495 -3.54 -27.66 -3.20
CA TYR A 495 -2.35 -26.96 -2.76
C TYR A 495 -1.21 -27.24 -3.72
N THR A 496 -0.28 -26.30 -3.80
CA THR A 496 1.04 -26.58 -4.32
C THR A 496 1.99 -26.77 -3.15
N LEU A 497 2.78 -27.84 -3.23
CA LEU A 497 3.82 -28.18 -2.27
C LEU A 497 5.18 -27.97 -2.93
N TYR A 498 6.03 -27.16 -2.30
CA TYR A 498 7.46 -27.15 -2.56
C TYR A 498 8.20 -27.85 -1.41
N VAL A 499 9.19 -28.66 -1.75
CA VAL A 499 10.12 -29.26 -0.80
C VAL A 499 11.54 -28.97 -1.26
N ALA A 500 12.27 -28.24 -0.43
CA ALA A 500 13.59 -27.70 -0.74
C ALA A 500 14.56 -27.96 0.41
N GLU A 501 15.83 -28.17 0.09
CA GLU A 501 16.93 -28.25 1.07
C GLU A 501 18.24 -28.06 0.32
N TRP A 502 19.10 -27.17 0.83
CA TRP A 502 20.35 -26.86 0.15
C TRP A 502 21.23 -28.10 -0.02
N GLY A 503 21.59 -28.41 -1.27
CA GLY A 503 22.27 -29.65 -1.64
C GLY A 503 21.37 -30.72 -2.25
N TYR A 504 20.08 -30.41 -2.39
CA TYR A 504 19.11 -31.13 -3.19
C TYR A 504 18.49 -30.24 -4.28
N GLN A 505 17.87 -30.88 -5.28
CA GLN A 505 17.01 -30.21 -6.22
C GLN A 505 15.61 -30.09 -5.62
N THR A 506 15.08 -28.87 -5.56
CA THR A 506 13.70 -28.57 -5.15
C THR A 506 12.70 -29.38 -5.95
N GLU A 507 11.75 -29.97 -5.24
CA GLU A 507 10.65 -30.74 -5.83
C GLU A 507 9.35 -29.95 -5.62
N ALA A 508 8.61 -29.75 -6.72
CA ALA A 508 7.28 -29.17 -6.69
C ALA A 508 6.21 -30.22 -6.99
N ARG A 509 5.07 -30.11 -6.32
CA ARG A 509 3.85 -30.82 -6.68
C ARG A 509 2.69 -29.83 -6.65
N THR A 510 2.14 -29.55 -7.81
CA THR A 510 1.01 -28.62 -7.98
C THR A 510 -0.32 -29.34 -7.93
N ALA A 511 -1.37 -28.64 -7.50
CA ALA A 511 -2.75 -29.14 -7.49
C ALA A 511 -2.93 -30.48 -6.72
N ILE A 512 -2.28 -30.60 -5.57
CA ILE A 512 -2.43 -31.78 -4.69
C ILE A 512 -3.61 -31.54 -3.76
N SER A 513 -4.51 -32.53 -3.66
CA SER A 513 -5.57 -32.49 -2.66
C SER A 513 -4.99 -32.61 -1.24
N SER A 514 -5.54 -31.83 -0.30
CA SER A 514 -5.25 -31.95 1.13
C SER A 514 -5.34 -33.39 1.67
N GLN A 515 -6.23 -34.20 1.10
CA GLN A 515 -6.46 -35.60 1.47
C GLN A 515 -5.31 -36.52 1.03
N ASP A 516 -4.67 -36.18 -0.08
CA ASP A 516 -3.58 -36.94 -0.66
C ASP A 516 -2.24 -36.65 0.03
N LEU A 517 -2.19 -35.68 0.94
CA LEU A 517 -1.01 -35.26 1.70
C LEU A 517 -0.85 -35.98 3.06
N GLN A 518 -1.65 -37.02 3.31
CA GLN A 518 -1.52 -37.86 4.51
C GLN A 518 -0.60 -39.06 4.28
N GLY A 519 0.54 -39.08 4.97
CA GLY A 519 1.51 -40.17 4.92
C GLY A 519 2.31 -40.23 3.62
N VAL A 520 2.53 -39.10 2.96
CA VAL A 520 3.26 -39.02 1.69
C VAL A 520 4.76 -39.06 1.93
N THR A 521 5.50 -39.72 1.04
CA THR A 521 6.96 -39.61 0.99
C THR A 521 7.42 -38.86 -0.26
N ILE A 522 8.12 -37.74 -0.07
CA ILE A 522 8.80 -36.96 -1.11
C ILE A 522 10.25 -37.44 -1.21
N ARG A 523 10.77 -37.52 -2.43
CA ARG A 523 12.16 -37.94 -2.71
C ARG A 523 12.87 -36.77 -3.36
N LEU A 524 13.96 -36.32 -2.73
CA LEU A 524 14.79 -35.27 -3.30
C LEU A 524 16.05 -35.86 -3.94
N LYS A 525 16.36 -35.40 -5.15
CA LYS A 525 17.59 -35.74 -5.86
C LYS A 525 18.72 -34.82 -5.39
N ARG A 526 19.91 -35.37 -5.17
CA ARG A 526 21.08 -34.55 -4.85
C ARG A 526 21.49 -33.67 -6.02
N GLY A 527 21.75 -32.40 -5.74
CA GLY A 527 22.07 -31.34 -6.70
C GLY A 527 21.92 -30.00 -6.00
N TYR A 528 22.46 -28.91 -6.55
CA TYR A 528 22.16 -27.59 -5.99
C TYR A 528 21.20 -26.92 -6.96
N MET A 529 19.97 -26.67 -6.53
CA MET A 529 18.96 -25.92 -7.26
C MET A 529 18.34 -24.94 -6.28
N ASP A 530 18.08 -23.71 -6.71
CA ASP A 530 17.35 -22.73 -5.93
C ASP A 530 16.60 -21.81 -6.89
N ASP A 531 15.27 -21.94 -6.84
CA ASP A 531 14.28 -21.14 -7.57
C ASP A 531 13.60 -20.15 -6.61
N PHE A 532 14.17 -19.94 -5.42
CA PHE A 532 13.75 -18.94 -4.43
C PHE A 532 12.32 -19.03 -3.87
N VAL A 533 11.62 -20.13 -4.16
CA VAL A 533 10.34 -20.52 -3.54
C VAL A 533 10.41 -20.74 -2.02
N THR A 534 11.61 -20.93 -1.47
CA THR A 534 11.86 -21.05 -0.03
C THR A 534 13.17 -20.38 0.35
N ASP A 535 13.38 -20.06 1.64
CA ASP A 535 14.68 -19.59 2.11
C ASP A 535 15.68 -20.74 2.30
N GLU A 536 16.61 -20.91 1.35
CA GLU A 536 17.70 -21.88 1.48
C GLU A 536 19.01 -21.26 2.03
N GLY A 537 18.96 -20.01 2.53
CA GLY A 537 20.06 -19.38 3.27
C GLY A 537 21.00 -18.50 2.45
N TRP A 538 20.51 -17.93 1.34
CA TRP A 538 21.24 -16.88 0.61
C TRP A 538 21.38 -15.63 1.48
N SER A 539 22.50 -14.93 1.32
CA SER A 539 22.81 -13.73 2.12
C SER A 539 22.88 -12.50 1.23
N ALA A 540 21.97 -11.56 1.48
CA ALA A 540 21.98 -10.20 0.94
C ALA A 540 22.75 -9.26 1.89
N THR A 541 23.73 -8.55 1.36
CA THR A 541 24.55 -7.57 2.08
C THR A 541 24.91 -6.41 1.15
N GLY A 542 25.29 -5.26 1.68
CA GLY A 542 25.66 -4.11 0.85
C GLY A 542 25.91 -2.85 1.67
N ASP A 543 26.45 -1.83 1.01
CA ASP A 543 26.63 -0.48 1.55
C ASP A 543 25.87 0.60 0.76
N ALA A 544 25.10 0.20 -0.26
CA ALA A 544 24.18 1.09 -0.98
C ALA A 544 23.11 1.69 -0.05
N THR A 545 22.67 2.91 -0.35
CA THR A 545 21.65 3.62 0.44
C THR A 545 20.23 3.14 0.17
N SER A 546 19.99 2.51 -1.00
CA SER A 546 18.72 1.93 -1.47
C SER A 546 18.99 0.75 -2.43
N GLY A 547 17.94 0.04 -2.86
CA GLY A 547 18.06 -1.05 -3.84
C GLY A 547 18.71 -2.32 -3.30
N GLN A 548 18.61 -2.58 -2.00
CA GLN A 548 19.13 -3.82 -1.41
C GLN A 548 18.47 -5.05 -2.04
N TRP A 549 19.19 -6.18 -2.10
CA TRP A 549 18.60 -7.43 -2.58
C TRP A 549 17.45 -7.87 -1.66
N VAL A 550 16.29 -8.15 -2.26
CA VAL A 550 15.08 -8.67 -1.61
C VAL A 550 14.64 -9.93 -2.35
N ARG A 551 14.23 -10.97 -1.62
CA ARG A 551 13.57 -12.16 -2.17
C ARG A 551 12.07 -11.96 -2.11
N ASP A 552 11.42 -11.81 -3.26
CA ASP A 552 9.98 -11.51 -3.32
C ASP A 552 9.43 -11.69 -4.76
N ILE A 553 8.11 -11.58 -4.92
CA ILE A 553 7.47 -11.49 -6.23
C ILE A 553 7.84 -10.14 -6.87
N PRO A 554 8.44 -10.12 -8.08
CA PRO A 554 8.92 -8.88 -8.67
C PRO A 554 7.83 -7.84 -8.95
N ILE A 555 8.03 -6.61 -8.46
CA ILE A 555 7.15 -5.45 -8.71
C ILE A 555 7.81 -4.53 -9.74
N ALA A 556 7.13 -4.30 -10.86
CA ALA A 556 7.66 -3.43 -11.92
C ALA A 556 7.79 -1.97 -11.46
N THR A 557 8.92 -1.37 -11.79
CA THR A 557 9.08 0.08 -11.79
C THR A 557 9.20 0.59 -13.23
N VAL A 558 8.61 1.76 -13.50
CA VAL A 558 8.52 2.31 -14.86
C VAL A 558 9.04 3.74 -14.89
N ASN A 559 9.85 4.06 -15.89
CA ASN A 559 10.26 5.43 -16.23
C ASN A 559 10.19 5.65 -17.75
N GLU A 560 9.56 6.74 -18.18
CA GLU A 560 9.31 7.07 -19.60
C GLU A 560 8.68 5.93 -20.44
N ASN A 561 7.82 5.09 -19.82
CA ASN A 561 7.24 3.86 -20.38
C ASN A 561 8.21 2.69 -20.57
N LEU A 562 9.42 2.76 -20.01
CA LEU A 562 10.36 1.66 -19.97
C LEU A 562 10.34 1.03 -18.57
N ILE A 563 10.31 -0.30 -18.53
CA ILE A 563 10.38 -1.08 -17.30
C ILE A 563 11.86 -1.13 -16.86
N PHE A 564 12.13 -0.81 -15.59
CA PHE A 564 13.47 -0.84 -15.00
C PHE A 564 13.62 -2.00 -14.02
N ALA A 565 12.77 -2.12 -13.01
CA ALA A 565 12.67 -3.35 -12.22
C ALA A 565 11.75 -4.37 -12.92
N PRO A 566 12.08 -5.68 -12.91
CA PRO A 566 11.19 -6.69 -13.47
C PRO A 566 9.83 -6.70 -12.75
N GLY A 567 8.73 -6.84 -13.50
CA GLY A 567 7.38 -6.97 -12.94
C GLY A 567 6.83 -8.38 -12.94
N THR A 568 7.66 -9.34 -13.31
CA THR A 568 7.34 -10.76 -13.36
C THR A 568 8.61 -11.54 -13.07
N ASP A 569 8.42 -12.74 -12.54
CA ASP A 569 9.48 -13.70 -12.28
C ASP A 569 10.24 -14.14 -13.55
N ALA A 570 11.39 -14.77 -13.35
CA ALA A 570 12.14 -15.42 -14.41
C ALA A 570 11.31 -16.58 -15.02
N PRO A 571 11.31 -16.75 -16.35
CA PRO A 571 10.46 -17.77 -16.95
C PRO A 571 11.10 -19.17 -16.87
N GLY A 572 10.40 -20.12 -16.25
CA GLY A 572 10.71 -21.56 -16.37
C GLY A 572 11.29 -22.21 -15.11
N ASP A 573 11.28 -21.49 -14.00
CA ASP A 573 11.50 -21.98 -12.64
C ASP A 573 10.21 -22.49 -11.99
N LEU A 574 10.35 -22.90 -10.73
CA LEU A 574 9.28 -23.12 -9.79
C LEU A 574 9.00 -21.81 -9.04
N GLY A 575 7.75 -21.44 -8.84
CA GLY A 575 7.42 -20.24 -8.05
C GLY A 575 7.06 -19.02 -8.88
N GLU A 576 7.02 -17.87 -8.19
CA GLU A 576 6.89 -16.54 -8.79
C GLU A 576 7.86 -15.55 -8.11
N GLU A 577 8.86 -16.05 -7.38
CA GLU A 577 9.73 -15.27 -6.49
C GLU A 577 11.17 -15.31 -6.96
N ALA A 578 11.79 -14.13 -7.02
CA ALA A 578 13.18 -13.96 -7.40
C ALA A 578 13.94 -13.17 -6.34
N TYR A 579 15.27 -13.17 -6.43
CA TYR A 579 16.03 -12.06 -5.85
C TYR A 579 16.07 -10.87 -6.81
N ILE A 580 15.68 -9.70 -6.32
CA ILE A 580 15.70 -8.42 -7.06
C ILE A 580 16.27 -7.30 -6.19
N THR A 581 16.90 -6.30 -6.79
CA THR A 581 17.38 -5.11 -6.09
C THR A 581 16.23 -4.14 -5.89
N GLY A 582 15.86 -3.86 -4.65
CA GLY A 582 14.65 -3.09 -4.36
C GLY A 582 13.38 -3.84 -4.76
N ASN A 583 12.28 -3.61 -4.04
CA ASN A 583 10.97 -4.11 -4.45
C ASN A 583 9.81 -3.22 -3.95
N GLY A 584 10.09 -1.97 -3.56
CA GLY A 584 9.07 -1.06 -3.04
C GLY A 584 8.05 -0.56 -4.09
N GLY A 585 8.32 -0.79 -5.38
CA GLY A 585 7.50 -0.29 -6.49
C GLY A 585 7.61 1.23 -6.69
N GLY A 586 6.59 1.83 -7.30
CA GLY A 586 6.54 3.28 -7.53
C GLY A 586 7.33 3.76 -8.75
N SER A 587 8.02 4.90 -8.62
CA SER A 587 8.85 5.46 -9.71
C SER A 587 10.19 4.72 -9.77
N ALA A 588 10.77 4.52 -10.95
CA ALA A 588 12.00 3.74 -11.13
C ALA A 588 13.26 4.27 -10.44
N GLY A 589 13.24 5.47 -9.86
CA GLY A 589 14.33 6.02 -9.05
C GLY A 589 14.03 6.06 -7.55
N THR A 590 13.04 5.29 -7.07
CA THR A 590 12.61 5.33 -5.66
C THR A 590 13.35 4.31 -4.81
N ASP A 591 13.64 3.15 -5.38
CA ASP A 591 14.22 1.99 -4.68
C ASP A 591 15.25 1.26 -5.56
N ASP A 592 15.83 1.96 -6.54
CA ASP A 592 16.97 1.48 -7.31
C ASP A 592 18.26 1.52 -6.48
N VAL A 593 19.30 0.87 -6.99
CA VAL A 593 20.60 0.80 -6.29
C VAL A 593 21.27 2.16 -6.34
N ASP A 594 21.46 2.82 -5.18
CA ASP A 594 22.15 4.11 -5.09
C ASP A 594 23.37 4.09 -4.15
N ASN A 595 24.38 4.90 -4.50
CA ASN A 595 25.50 5.31 -3.66
C ASN A 595 26.28 4.18 -2.98
N GLY A 596 26.37 3.01 -3.61
CA GLY A 596 27.11 1.88 -3.07
C GLY A 596 26.92 0.59 -3.85
N THR A 597 27.24 -0.52 -3.19
CA THR A 597 27.15 -1.87 -3.75
C THR A 597 26.13 -2.70 -2.99
N VAL A 598 25.44 -3.56 -3.73
CA VAL A 598 24.60 -4.64 -3.19
C VAL A 598 25.15 -5.98 -3.65
N ILE A 599 25.18 -6.94 -2.72
CA ILE A 599 25.86 -8.24 -2.85
C ILE A 599 24.93 -9.35 -2.36
N LEU A 600 24.64 -10.29 -3.24
CA LEU A 600 23.93 -11.53 -2.94
C LEU A 600 24.92 -12.69 -2.98
N THR A 601 24.97 -13.50 -1.93
CA THR A 601 25.91 -14.62 -1.79
C THR A 601 25.17 -15.93 -1.51
N SER A 602 25.47 -16.95 -2.30
CA SER A 602 24.89 -18.28 -2.10
C SER A 602 25.39 -18.94 -0.81
N PRO A 603 24.63 -19.91 -0.24
CA PRO A 603 25.18 -20.85 0.71
C PRO A 603 26.36 -21.62 0.10
N THR A 604 27.11 -22.31 0.96
CA THR A 604 28.29 -23.06 0.53
C THR A 604 27.89 -24.36 -0.15
N PHE A 605 28.45 -24.63 -1.33
CA PHE A 605 28.24 -25.89 -2.03
C PHE A 605 29.54 -26.61 -2.32
N ARG A 606 29.44 -27.91 -2.63
CA ARG A 606 30.57 -28.84 -2.80
C ARG A 606 30.47 -29.55 -4.15
N PRO A 607 31.52 -30.26 -4.59
CA PRO A 607 31.45 -31.04 -5.81
C PRO A 607 30.46 -32.19 -5.69
N LEU A 608 29.59 -32.32 -6.70
CA LEU A 608 28.64 -33.42 -6.79
C LEU A 608 29.39 -34.76 -6.90
N ALA A 609 28.89 -35.78 -6.19
CA ALA A 609 29.58 -37.07 -6.11
C ALA A 609 29.80 -37.68 -7.51
N GLY A 610 31.05 -38.04 -7.81
CA GLY A 610 31.42 -38.62 -9.11
C GLY A 610 31.53 -37.62 -10.26
N GLN A 611 31.39 -36.31 -9.99
CA GLN A 611 31.54 -35.25 -10.98
C GLN A 611 32.90 -34.56 -10.79
N ASP A 612 33.74 -34.60 -11.82
CA ASP A 612 35.02 -33.90 -11.84
C ASP A 612 34.89 -32.45 -12.32
N THR A 613 33.70 -32.07 -12.79
CA THR A 613 33.45 -30.74 -13.31
C THR A 613 32.04 -30.26 -13.02
N LEU A 614 31.87 -28.97 -12.75
CA LEU A 614 30.58 -28.36 -12.46
C LEU A 614 30.29 -27.19 -13.39
N VAL A 615 29.01 -27.06 -13.76
CA VAL A 615 28.47 -25.93 -14.52
C VAL A 615 27.36 -25.29 -13.69
N VAL A 616 27.49 -23.98 -13.46
CA VAL A 616 26.45 -23.15 -12.87
C VAL A 616 25.58 -22.60 -13.99
N HIS A 617 24.27 -22.74 -13.85
CA HIS A 617 23.23 -22.11 -14.68
C HIS A 617 22.44 -21.15 -13.81
N TYR A 618 22.00 -20.05 -14.39
CA TYR A 618 21.14 -19.06 -13.74
C TYR A 618 20.47 -18.18 -14.80
N GLN A 619 19.47 -17.43 -14.39
CA GLN A 619 18.94 -16.29 -15.11
C GLN A 619 19.27 -15.01 -14.36
N TYR A 620 19.48 -13.94 -15.13
CA TYR A 620 19.69 -12.61 -14.57
C TYR A 620 18.83 -11.59 -15.30
N TYR A 621 18.46 -10.54 -14.57
CA TYR A 621 17.89 -9.32 -15.11
C TYR A 621 18.89 -8.19 -14.83
N PHE A 622 19.08 -7.28 -15.78
CA PHE A 622 19.89 -6.09 -15.55
C PHE A 622 19.34 -4.92 -16.36
N ALA A 623 18.96 -3.86 -15.65
CA ALA A 623 18.70 -2.55 -16.21
C ALA A 623 19.80 -1.60 -15.72
N ASN A 624 20.34 -0.84 -16.66
CA ASN A 624 21.34 0.18 -16.37
C ASN A 624 21.15 1.32 -17.36
N GLY A 625 20.38 2.33 -16.96
CA GLY A 625 20.01 3.42 -17.85
C GLY A 625 19.25 4.53 -17.14
N GLY A 626 18.68 5.46 -17.91
CA GLY A 626 18.06 6.64 -17.30
C GLY A 626 19.09 7.56 -16.63
N GLY A 627 18.62 8.48 -15.78
CA GLY A 627 19.52 9.37 -15.05
C GLY A 627 20.17 10.49 -15.86
N THR A 628 21.13 11.18 -15.24
CA THR A 628 21.93 12.25 -15.90
C THR A 628 23.40 11.86 -16.11
N GLY A 629 23.81 10.71 -15.57
CA GLY A 629 25.15 10.17 -15.71
C GLY A 629 25.45 9.71 -17.12
N THR A 630 26.62 10.08 -17.62
CA THR A 630 27.18 9.55 -18.87
C THR A 630 28.70 9.42 -18.73
N PRO A 631 29.33 8.32 -19.21
CA PRO A 631 28.73 7.11 -19.77
C PRO A 631 28.10 6.20 -18.70
N LEU A 632 27.25 5.25 -19.12
CA LEU A 632 26.82 4.13 -18.28
C LEU A 632 28.05 3.27 -17.96
N ASP A 633 28.42 3.17 -16.68
CA ASP A 633 29.62 2.44 -16.23
C ASP A 633 29.35 1.36 -15.16
N ASP A 634 28.08 1.17 -14.78
CA ASP A 634 27.66 0.13 -13.84
C ASP A 634 27.51 -1.25 -14.49
N THR A 635 27.74 -2.30 -13.71
CA THR A 635 27.70 -3.67 -14.22
C THR A 635 27.21 -4.66 -13.17
N LEU A 636 26.38 -5.62 -13.58
CA LEU A 636 26.12 -6.83 -12.82
C LEU A 636 27.30 -7.80 -12.96
N VAL A 637 27.89 -8.21 -11.85
CA VAL A 637 29.08 -9.07 -11.81
C VAL A 637 28.79 -10.34 -11.05
N ILE A 638 29.08 -11.48 -11.66
CA ILE A 638 28.93 -12.81 -11.06
C ILE A 638 30.33 -13.39 -10.83
N ARG A 639 30.60 -13.68 -9.57
CA ARG A 639 31.87 -14.24 -9.10
C ARG A 639 31.66 -15.64 -8.55
N ILE A 640 32.71 -16.43 -8.61
CA ILE A 640 32.81 -17.72 -7.92
C ILE A 640 34.00 -17.65 -6.97
N THR A 641 33.84 -18.21 -5.77
CA THR A 641 34.93 -18.42 -4.80
C THR A 641 35.04 -19.88 -4.42
N ASN A 642 36.25 -20.34 -4.09
CA ASN A 642 36.51 -21.66 -3.49
C ASN A 642 36.95 -21.56 -2.02
N GLY A 643 36.59 -20.46 -1.34
CA GLY A 643 36.97 -20.16 0.05
C GLY A 643 38.37 -19.57 0.21
N ARG A 644 39.25 -19.77 -0.78
CA ARG A 644 40.62 -19.21 -0.80
C ARG A 644 40.78 -18.09 -1.82
N ASP A 645 40.31 -18.35 -3.04
CA ASP A 645 40.41 -17.46 -4.20
C ASP A 645 39.01 -17.08 -4.67
N THR A 646 38.86 -15.87 -5.19
CA THR A 646 37.60 -15.36 -5.77
C THR A 646 37.88 -14.77 -7.14
N VAL A 647 37.12 -15.19 -8.14
CA VAL A 647 37.31 -14.80 -9.54
C VAL A 647 36.01 -14.33 -10.17
N VAL A 648 36.10 -13.41 -11.13
CA VAL A 648 34.96 -12.96 -11.92
C VAL A 648 34.68 -14.00 -13.00
N ALA A 649 33.51 -14.64 -12.94
CA ALA A 649 33.06 -15.60 -13.94
C ALA A 649 32.32 -14.89 -15.09
N ARG A 650 31.49 -13.88 -14.78
CA ARG A 650 30.71 -13.11 -15.74
C ARG A 650 30.61 -11.63 -15.34
N ARG A 651 30.43 -10.79 -16.36
CA ARG A 651 30.18 -9.34 -16.23
C ARG A 651 29.16 -8.94 -17.30
N HIS A 652 28.03 -8.41 -16.87
CA HIS A 652 26.96 -7.91 -17.73
C HIS A 652 26.90 -6.39 -17.59
N ALA A 653 27.20 -5.68 -18.67
CA ALA A 653 27.24 -4.22 -18.71
C ALA A 653 26.15 -3.62 -19.62
N GLU A 654 25.45 -4.48 -20.37
CA GLU A 654 24.42 -4.05 -21.32
C GLU A 654 23.08 -3.90 -20.59
N ASP A 655 22.38 -2.81 -20.89
CA ASP A 655 21.02 -2.53 -20.45
C ASP A 655 20.03 -3.46 -21.17
N GLY A 656 19.80 -4.63 -20.59
CA GLY A 656 19.02 -5.71 -21.23
C GLY A 656 17.53 -5.64 -20.93
N ARG A 657 17.16 -5.28 -19.69
CA ARG A 657 15.78 -5.15 -19.20
C ARG A 657 14.90 -6.37 -19.47
N VAL A 658 15.51 -7.54 -19.51
CA VAL A 658 14.86 -8.83 -19.78
C VAL A 658 15.61 -9.93 -19.04
N TRP A 659 14.85 -10.89 -18.51
CA TRP A 659 15.41 -12.12 -17.96
C TRP A 659 16.21 -12.87 -19.02
N THR A 660 17.51 -13.04 -18.75
CA THR A 660 18.47 -13.63 -19.67
C THR A 660 19.17 -14.81 -19.02
N GLN A 661 19.20 -15.94 -19.71
CA GLN A 661 19.90 -17.14 -19.24
C GLN A 661 21.40 -17.06 -19.54
N ASP A 662 22.24 -17.42 -18.57
CA ASP A 662 23.67 -17.64 -18.76
C ASP A 662 24.15 -18.84 -17.93
N SER A 663 25.33 -19.34 -18.25
CA SER A 663 25.96 -20.44 -17.53
C SER A 663 27.47 -20.37 -17.65
N PHE A 664 28.18 -20.90 -16.65
CA PHE A 664 29.63 -21.01 -16.71
C PHE A 664 30.14 -22.28 -16.01
N ARG A 665 31.26 -22.80 -16.52
CA ARG A 665 31.94 -23.94 -15.92
C ARG A 665 32.93 -23.47 -14.86
N ILE A 666 32.80 -23.96 -13.64
CA ILE A 666 33.64 -23.53 -12.51
C ILE A 666 35.12 -23.86 -12.76
N ASN A 667 35.38 -25.06 -13.30
CA ASN A 667 36.73 -25.56 -13.56
C ASN A 667 37.54 -24.72 -14.56
N ASP A 668 36.90 -23.83 -15.33
CA ASP A 668 37.61 -22.95 -16.26
C ASP A 668 38.33 -21.81 -15.51
N PHE A 669 37.96 -21.57 -14.24
CA PHE A 669 38.47 -20.46 -13.44
C PHE A 669 39.22 -20.89 -12.18
N MET A 670 38.85 -22.03 -11.58
CA MET A 670 39.44 -22.49 -10.32
C MET A 670 39.29 -24.00 -10.13
N ASP A 671 40.12 -24.55 -9.25
CA ASP A 671 39.94 -25.91 -8.74
C ASP A 671 38.71 -25.97 -7.82
N LEU A 672 38.00 -27.09 -7.92
CA LEU A 672 36.82 -27.35 -7.09
C LEU A 672 37.23 -27.56 -5.62
N SER A 673 36.38 -27.07 -4.70
CA SER A 673 36.57 -27.22 -3.26
C SER A 673 35.24 -27.43 -2.55
N ASP A 674 35.32 -27.71 -1.24
CA ASP A 674 34.15 -27.83 -0.38
C ASP A 674 33.59 -26.48 0.12
N GLU A 675 34.22 -25.37 -0.30
CA GLU A 675 33.87 -24.01 0.10
C GLU A 675 33.40 -23.16 -1.10
N LEU A 676 32.79 -23.77 -2.12
CA LEU A 676 32.32 -23.05 -3.29
C LEU A 676 31.12 -22.14 -2.94
N ARG A 677 31.13 -20.90 -3.44
CA ARG A 677 29.98 -19.98 -3.39
C ARG A 677 29.90 -19.13 -4.66
N VAL A 678 28.69 -18.82 -5.09
CA VAL A 678 28.41 -17.79 -6.10
C VAL A 678 28.13 -16.48 -5.40
N ILE A 679 28.69 -15.40 -5.94
CA ILE A 679 28.50 -14.03 -5.43
C ILE A 679 28.04 -13.16 -6.59
N VAL A 680 26.85 -12.60 -6.47
CA VAL A 680 26.22 -11.70 -7.44
C VAL A 680 26.27 -10.29 -6.87
N SER A 681 26.79 -9.32 -7.63
CA SER A 681 26.88 -7.94 -7.14
C SER A 681 26.59 -6.94 -8.24
N THR A 682 25.88 -5.86 -7.91
CA THR A 682 25.78 -4.65 -8.72
C THR A 682 26.02 -3.42 -7.82
N SER A 683 26.24 -2.27 -8.42
CA SER A 683 26.53 -1.02 -7.72
C SER A 683 26.10 0.16 -8.56
N ASP A 684 25.73 1.26 -7.91
CA ASP A 684 25.79 2.61 -8.48
C ASP A 684 26.64 3.48 -7.55
N PHE A 685 27.80 3.90 -8.03
CA PHE A 685 28.72 4.75 -7.27
C PHE A 685 28.70 6.21 -7.74
N ASN A 686 28.07 6.49 -8.87
CA ASN A 686 28.22 7.78 -9.51
C ASN A 686 27.15 8.75 -8.99
N THR A 687 27.59 9.91 -8.52
CA THR A 687 26.71 11.02 -8.07
C THR A 687 25.75 11.58 -9.13
N SER A 688 25.72 10.99 -10.33
CA SER A 688 24.85 11.40 -11.45
C SER A 688 23.65 10.46 -11.71
N GLY A 689 23.47 9.45 -10.84
CA GLY A 689 22.24 8.69 -10.59
C GLY A 689 21.72 7.94 -11.80
N HIS A 690 22.31 6.77 -12.11
CA HIS A 690 21.71 5.87 -13.08
C HIS A 690 20.60 5.07 -12.38
N LEU A 691 19.58 4.69 -13.13
CA LEU A 691 18.57 3.78 -12.61
C LEU A 691 19.10 2.36 -12.80
N VAL A 692 19.68 1.81 -11.72
CA VAL A 692 20.33 0.50 -11.72
C VAL A 692 19.44 -0.52 -11.01
N GLU A 693 19.00 -1.52 -11.76
CA GLU A 693 18.17 -2.61 -11.27
C GLU A 693 18.74 -3.96 -11.72
N ALA A 694 18.72 -4.95 -10.83
CA ALA A 694 19.16 -6.30 -11.11
C ALA A 694 18.20 -7.34 -10.54
N GLY A 695 18.13 -8.48 -11.22
CA GLY A 695 17.42 -9.68 -10.79
C GLY A 695 18.31 -10.90 -10.95
N PHE A 696 18.12 -11.92 -10.12
CA PHE A 696 18.83 -13.19 -10.18
C PHE A 696 17.90 -14.35 -9.84
N ASP A 697 17.90 -15.39 -10.66
CA ASP A 697 17.02 -16.55 -10.51
C ASP A 697 17.53 -17.85 -11.16
N ASN A 698 16.74 -18.93 -11.06
CA ASN A 698 16.91 -20.21 -11.74
C ASN A 698 18.28 -20.82 -11.46
N PHE A 699 18.77 -20.73 -10.22
CA PHE A 699 20.10 -21.17 -9.88
C PHE A 699 20.18 -22.70 -9.92
N LEU A 700 21.05 -23.25 -10.74
CA LEU A 700 21.24 -24.70 -10.86
C LEU A 700 22.70 -25.08 -11.09
N VAL A 701 23.22 -25.99 -10.27
CA VAL A 701 24.55 -26.59 -10.47
C VAL A 701 24.42 -28.01 -11.00
N THR A 702 25.03 -28.25 -12.15
CA THR A 702 25.06 -29.57 -12.81
C THR A 702 26.49 -30.09 -12.93
N GLY A 703 26.66 -31.41 -12.93
CA GLY A 703 27.93 -32.05 -13.28
C GLY A 703 28.10 -32.20 -14.81
N ASN A 704 29.31 -32.49 -15.29
CA ASN A 704 29.47 -32.87 -16.71
C ASN A 704 28.78 -34.22 -16.96
N ASN A 705 27.63 -34.15 -17.58
CA ASN A 705 27.34 -35.10 -18.64
C ASN A 705 28.12 -34.64 -19.89
N LEU A 706 29.37 -35.10 -20.06
CA LEU A 706 29.77 -35.41 -21.43
C LEU A 706 28.70 -36.40 -21.91
N PRO A 707 27.93 -36.11 -22.98
CA PRO A 707 26.93 -37.05 -23.43
C PRO A 707 27.68 -38.26 -24.02
N THR A 708 27.98 -39.24 -23.18
CA THR A 708 28.37 -40.59 -23.59
C THR A 708 27.15 -41.39 -24.03
N SER A 709 25.96 -40.82 -23.85
CA SER A 709 24.68 -41.34 -24.31
C SER A 709 24.28 -40.70 -25.65
N THR A 710 23.69 -41.51 -26.54
CA THR A 710 22.92 -41.02 -27.70
C THR A 710 21.50 -40.61 -27.31
N GLU A 711 21.18 -40.55 -26.02
CA GLU A 711 19.90 -40.06 -25.52
C GLU A 711 19.90 -38.53 -25.55
N TYR A 712 19.22 -38.03 -26.58
CA TYR A 712 18.25 -36.95 -26.50
C TYR A 712 18.58 -35.77 -25.58
N PHE A 713 18.98 -34.64 -26.19
CA PHE A 713 18.78 -33.33 -25.58
C PHE A 713 17.31 -32.96 -25.75
N GLY A 714 16.63 -32.82 -24.61
CA GLY A 714 15.18 -32.61 -24.49
C GLY A 714 14.67 -31.43 -25.30
N ARG A 715 13.86 -31.75 -26.30
CA ARG A 715 12.79 -30.89 -26.79
C ARG A 715 11.55 -31.77 -26.85
N GLU A 716 10.57 -31.51 -25.99
CA GLU A 716 9.35 -32.33 -25.88
C GLU A 716 8.49 -32.32 -27.16
N ASP A 717 8.83 -31.48 -28.14
CA ASP A 717 8.12 -31.26 -29.41
C ASP A 717 8.65 -32.06 -30.61
N LEU A 718 9.63 -32.97 -30.45
CA LEU A 718 10.23 -33.73 -31.56
C LEU A 718 9.96 -35.25 -31.49
N ASP A 719 9.23 -35.81 -32.47
CA ASP A 719 9.02 -37.27 -32.63
C ASP A 719 9.80 -37.80 -33.85
N LEU A 720 10.89 -38.53 -33.62
CA LEU A 720 11.69 -39.17 -34.67
C LEU A 720 11.84 -40.67 -34.44
N THR A 721 11.47 -41.46 -35.45
CA THR A 721 11.54 -42.92 -35.40
C THR A 721 12.35 -43.47 -36.57
N LEU A 722 13.41 -44.24 -36.28
CA LEU A 722 14.24 -44.92 -37.28
C LEU A 722 13.88 -46.42 -37.36
N PHE A 723 13.47 -46.89 -38.53
CA PHE A 723 13.04 -48.29 -38.72
C PHE A 723 13.23 -48.80 -40.16
N PRO A 724 13.32 -50.13 -40.37
CA PRO A 724 13.69 -51.12 -39.36
C PRO A 724 15.14 -50.90 -38.92
N ASN A 725 15.46 -51.23 -37.68
CA ASN A 725 16.81 -51.13 -37.15
C ASN A 725 17.03 -52.24 -36.11
N PRO A 726 17.87 -53.26 -36.40
CA PRO A 726 18.77 -53.38 -37.56
C PRO A 726 18.05 -53.60 -38.91
N SER A 727 18.72 -53.31 -40.02
CA SER A 727 18.22 -53.53 -41.39
C SER A 727 19.29 -54.06 -42.33
N ALA A 728 18.96 -55.05 -43.17
CA ALA A 728 19.80 -55.47 -44.30
C ALA A 728 19.54 -54.62 -45.57
N ALA A 729 18.36 -53.99 -45.65
CA ALA A 729 17.93 -53.10 -46.74
C ALA A 729 18.09 -51.62 -46.34
N ALA A 730 17.33 -50.70 -46.95
CA ALA A 730 17.33 -49.30 -46.54
C ALA A 730 16.69 -49.10 -45.15
N PHE A 731 17.07 -48.02 -44.48
CA PHE A 731 16.37 -47.47 -43.32
C PHE A 731 15.30 -46.47 -43.77
N ALA A 732 14.28 -46.25 -42.94
CA ALA A 732 13.34 -45.15 -43.00
C ALA A 732 13.41 -44.36 -41.70
N LEU A 733 13.66 -43.06 -41.77
CA LEU A 733 13.49 -42.14 -40.66
C LEU A 733 12.18 -41.39 -40.87
N ARG A 734 11.20 -41.66 -40.00
CA ARG A 734 10.01 -40.82 -39.85
C ARG A 734 10.37 -39.70 -38.88
N TYR A 735 10.03 -38.46 -39.22
CA TYR A 735 10.32 -37.30 -38.40
C TYR A 735 9.10 -36.39 -38.31
N ASP A 736 8.87 -35.87 -37.10
CA ASP A 736 8.04 -34.74 -36.76
C ASP A 736 8.89 -33.80 -35.90
N LEU A 737 9.08 -32.58 -36.38
CA LEU A 737 10.02 -31.61 -35.83
C LEU A 737 9.30 -30.44 -35.15
N GLY A 738 7.98 -30.54 -34.94
CA GLY A 738 7.18 -29.48 -34.36
C GLY A 738 7.32 -28.18 -35.15
N SER A 739 7.74 -27.11 -34.46
CA SER A 739 7.98 -25.78 -35.06
C SER A 739 9.32 -25.65 -35.77
N ALA A 740 10.25 -26.59 -35.56
CA ALA A 740 11.58 -26.55 -36.17
C ALA A 740 11.52 -26.97 -37.66
N ARG A 741 12.36 -26.33 -38.48
CA ARG A 741 12.61 -26.76 -39.86
C ARG A 741 13.96 -27.43 -39.92
N ALA A 742 14.00 -28.75 -40.12
CA ALA A 742 15.27 -29.39 -40.43
C ALA A 742 15.68 -29.07 -41.86
N THR A 743 16.99 -28.98 -42.08
CA THR A 743 17.58 -28.68 -43.37
C THR A 743 18.30 -29.89 -43.95
N GLN A 744 18.74 -30.84 -43.11
CA GLN A 744 19.56 -31.96 -43.57
C GLN A 744 19.54 -33.20 -42.66
N LEU A 745 19.45 -34.37 -43.27
CA LEU A 745 19.83 -35.68 -42.73
C LEU A 745 21.31 -35.94 -43.03
N ARG A 746 22.11 -36.28 -42.02
CA ARG A 746 23.53 -36.67 -42.16
C ARG A 746 23.78 -38.03 -41.52
N VAL A 747 24.54 -38.89 -42.17
CA VAL A 747 24.91 -40.21 -41.64
C VAL A 747 26.43 -40.32 -41.58
N ARG A 748 26.94 -40.75 -40.43
CA ARG A 748 28.36 -40.97 -40.18
C ARG A 748 28.62 -42.44 -39.86
N ASP A 749 29.77 -42.95 -40.29
CA ASP A 749 30.25 -44.27 -39.85
C ASP A 749 30.78 -44.21 -38.41
N ALA A 750 31.13 -45.38 -37.86
CA ALA A 750 31.69 -45.50 -36.51
C ALA A 750 33.02 -44.74 -36.31
N LEU A 751 33.70 -44.32 -37.38
CA LEU A 751 34.93 -43.50 -37.33
C LEU A 751 34.63 -42.00 -37.45
N GLY A 752 33.35 -41.61 -37.47
CA GLY A 752 32.90 -40.22 -37.57
C GLY A 752 32.94 -39.65 -38.99
N ARG A 753 33.28 -40.44 -40.02
CA ARG A 753 33.32 -39.99 -41.41
C ARG A 753 31.89 -39.90 -41.94
N GLN A 754 31.54 -38.78 -42.57
CA GLN A 754 30.25 -38.64 -43.23
C GLN A 754 30.19 -39.57 -44.46
N VAL A 755 29.23 -40.50 -44.44
CA VAL A 755 29.00 -41.46 -45.52
C VAL A 755 27.78 -41.12 -46.36
N LEU A 756 26.85 -40.33 -45.82
CA LEU A 756 25.66 -39.87 -46.53
C LEU A 756 25.20 -38.52 -45.99
N ALA A 757 24.70 -37.65 -46.86
CA ALA A 757 23.97 -36.45 -46.50
C ALA A 757 22.83 -36.24 -47.50
N ARG A 758 21.65 -35.85 -47.01
CA ARG A 758 20.46 -35.56 -47.82
C ARG A 758 19.70 -34.41 -47.22
N ASN A 759 19.17 -33.52 -48.06
CA ASN A 759 18.25 -32.50 -47.57
C ASN A 759 16.90 -33.14 -47.25
N ILE A 760 16.23 -32.62 -46.22
CA ILE A 760 14.85 -32.97 -45.88
C ILE A 760 14.02 -31.69 -45.92
N GLU A 761 12.79 -31.80 -46.43
CA GLU A 761 11.90 -30.66 -46.66
C GLU A 761 10.68 -30.77 -45.75
N GLY A 762 10.31 -29.66 -45.11
CA GLY A 762 9.19 -29.58 -44.18
C GLY A 762 9.56 -29.93 -42.73
N SER A 763 8.60 -29.74 -41.82
CA SER A 763 8.73 -30.12 -40.41
C SER A 763 8.31 -31.57 -40.13
N GLN A 764 7.63 -32.23 -41.07
CA GLN A 764 7.15 -33.60 -40.93
C GLN A 764 7.36 -34.41 -42.21
N GLY A 765 7.75 -35.68 -42.08
CA GLY A 765 7.91 -36.54 -43.24
C GLY A 765 8.57 -37.90 -42.95
N THR A 766 8.92 -38.61 -44.01
CA THR A 766 9.71 -39.84 -43.92
C THR A 766 10.78 -39.86 -45.00
N VAL A 767 12.03 -40.07 -44.62
CA VAL A 767 13.17 -40.17 -45.53
C VAL A 767 13.76 -41.57 -45.50
N ARG A 768 13.93 -42.19 -46.68
CA ARG A 768 14.59 -43.49 -46.84
C ARG A 768 16.04 -43.31 -47.26
N PHE A 769 16.96 -44.04 -46.61
CA PHE A 769 18.40 -43.93 -46.86
C PHE A 769 19.14 -45.24 -46.50
N GLY A 770 20.39 -45.38 -46.94
CA GLY A 770 21.27 -46.44 -46.47
C GLY A 770 21.10 -47.81 -47.13
N ALA A 771 20.50 -47.89 -48.32
CA ALA A 771 20.43 -49.14 -49.10
C ALA A 771 21.85 -49.59 -49.51
N GLU A 772 22.67 -48.62 -49.90
CA GLU A 772 24.03 -48.71 -50.42
C GLU A 772 25.12 -48.81 -49.34
N LEU A 773 24.76 -48.66 -48.06
CA LEU A 773 25.73 -48.69 -46.97
C LEU A 773 26.20 -50.14 -46.71
N PRO A 774 27.51 -50.38 -46.54
CA PRO A 774 28.03 -51.67 -46.07
C PRO A 774 27.47 -52.06 -44.69
N ALA A 775 27.57 -53.34 -44.35
CA ALA A 775 27.25 -53.79 -43.00
C ALA A 775 28.13 -53.08 -41.96
N GLY A 776 27.53 -52.55 -40.90
CA GLY A 776 28.23 -51.73 -39.91
C GLY A 776 27.31 -50.89 -39.03
N LEU A 777 27.94 -50.20 -38.07
CA LEU A 777 27.28 -49.23 -37.19
C LEU A 777 27.40 -47.81 -37.78
N TYR A 778 26.28 -47.11 -37.80
CA TYR A 778 26.17 -45.74 -38.28
C TYR A 778 25.44 -44.86 -37.26
N PHE A 779 25.74 -43.57 -37.31
CA PHE A 779 25.04 -42.53 -36.56
C PHE A 779 24.29 -41.63 -37.54
N VAL A 780 22.98 -41.52 -37.34
CA VAL A 780 22.06 -40.77 -38.19
C VAL A 780 21.70 -39.49 -37.45
N GLU A 781 21.99 -38.34 -38.05
CA GLU A 781 21.82 -37.02 -37.46
C GLU A 781 20.81 -36.22 -38.28
N VAL A 782 19.92 -35.50 -37.60
CA VAL A 782 19.06 -34.47 -38.20
C VAL A 782 19.57 -33.10 -37.78
N MET A 783 19.74 -32.20 -38.75
CA MET A 783 20.38 -30.90 -38.58
C MET A 783 19.47 -29.76 -39.03
N THR A 784 19.57 -28.60 -38.36
CA THR A 784 19.04 -27.31 -38.81
C THR A 784 20.14 -26.24 -38.73
N ASN A 785 20.39 -25.48 -39.80
CA ASN A 785 21.36 -24.38 -39.82
C ASN A 785 22.70 -24.69 -39.10
N ASN A 786 23.27 -25.88 -39.35
CA ASN A 786 24.47 -26.45 -38.72
C ASN A 786 24.37 -26.90 -37.25
N ALA A 787 23.26 -26.69 -36.56
CA ALA A 787 22.96 -27.28 -35.25
C ALA A 787 22.35 -28.68 -35.38
N ARG A 788 22.71 -29.60 -34.48
CA ARG A 788 22.18 -30.98 -34.45
C ARG A 788 20.90 -31.03 -33.61
N LEU A 789 19.78 -31.37 -34.24
CA LEU A 789 18.47 -31.52 -33.59
C LEU A 789 18.28 -32.91 -32.98
N TRP A 790 18.76 -33.95 -33.66
CA TRP A 790 18.56 -35.33 -33.24
C TRP A 790 19.71 -36.22 -33.70
N VAL A 791 19.99 -37.29 -32.95
CA VAL A 791 20.89 -38.37 -33.37
C VAL A 791 20.32 -39.73 -32.99
N GLY A 792 20.39 -40.70 -33.90
CA GLY A 792 20.04 -42.10 -33.66
C GLY A 792 21.11 -43.05 -34.17
N LYS A 793 21.19 -44.23 -33.55
CA LYS A 793 22.08 -45.32 -33.98
C LYS A 793 21.38 -46.16 -35.06
N ALA A 794 22.05 -46.49 -36.14
CA ALA A 794 21.56 -47.37 -37.20
C ALA A 794 22.53 -48.54 -37.40
N ILE A 795 22.01 -49.77 -37.35
CA ILE A 795 22.78 -51.00 -37.54
C ILE A 795 22.41 -51.61 -38.89
N LYS A 796 23.36 -51.57 -39.84
CA LYS A 796 23.22 -52.23 -41.14
C LYS A 796 23.74 -53.67 -41.00
N SER A 797 22.87 -54.66 -41.15
CA SER A 797 23.27 -56.06 -41.16
C SER A 797 23.73 -56.48 -42.56
N ALA A 798 24.60 -57.50 -42.65
CA ALA A 798 24.81 -58.19 -43.92
C ALA A 798 23.52 -58.93 -44.31
N GLU A 799 23.21 -59.01 -45.60
CA GLU A 799 22.11 -59.84 -46.11
C GLU A 799 22.33 -61.33 -45.85
#